data_AF-A0A2E9K454-F1
#
_entry.id   AF-A0A2E9K454-F1
#
_cell.length_a   1.000
_cell.length_b   1.000
_cell.length_c   1.000
_cell.angle_alpha   90.00
_cell.angle_beta   90.00
_cell.angle_gamma   90.00
#
_symmetry.space_group_name_H-M   'P 1'
#
loop_
_entity.id
_entity.type
_entity.pdbx_description
1 polymer ?
#
loop_
_entity_poly.entity_id
_entity_poly.type
_entity_poly.pdbx_seq_one_letter_code
_entity_poly.pdbx_strand_id
1 'polypeptide(L)'
;MEEKFKKGKRSPSKYNQEYRRAEEKSASTLAINKKIRPLPFQKNITLLRIPNSENSVGFSIELGKEKNPYKRLLFSALNAGISNILHCKNWSDTFAKPCKVLREFWIFVQLDKFTPKSRPNIIKDFETYRVDCNIKIQSSGASFIILLLKQALEFEEFLKLLEHWEFDYIFGLTKTKLAARDHIVPITLNHWFSSHTWLRRDDVGIGNDLYMRLSSPKALTDSFRVTVTTLLLTIQSSKDVIANLFKEVALDTTHIPSLGVSDKFENANAHQEYIMDSIHTFFTKLRDKLRLKESHDETLILALKLIVYSNVISVYRKGVIDFLLGNKASIGRRIFLTAQRNQHPIFYITFLLKIVQSQKNQLTTICSSVCPAEQILFAWLMAYQTVQPSDISKLKLSNFKFLERRDGKVQYIECDYFKSRANNYYQVRTLSAYDDLGRSILRYIQDVTEMKNSEICLVPQLPKAFITGTQSIVSRVLLSLEIDSLKSLLMSKLKRERVTSVFFTAFCHLDRNGISKFAQKRLPNSNKIETPIRHTFFGMSSIKTSSVYASSESYDPTKLLNFNSHTDRTEESSYRVCDNEEWNNICGRVTRAVMRDLSINVMRCSKNDRQIFNCEFTRALEFIHLKSNHVLATLKIVTKQDNGKVDELGFLKNPHQYDDALPDAIYLEDSPFTVMKLKHYVSEVEAKHKQLRSCSPEFFFSTVLPTTEWIETILYEDSFCTASLKEGTLLYNQYNDILPPHFTHKLT
;
A
#
# COMPACT_ATOMS: atom_id res chain seq x y z
N MET A 1 -18.68 46.46 -23.60
CA MET A 1 -17.60 47.45 -23.78
C MET A 1 -16.42 46.75 -24.45
N GLU A 2 -16.65 46.24 -25.67
CA GLU A 2 -15.85 45.16 -26.28
C GLU A 2 -15.36 45.51 -27.70
N GLU A 3 -15.29 46.80 -28.05
CA GLU A 3 -15.06 47.21 -29.44
C GLU A 3 -14.17 48.46 -29.61
N LYS A 4 -13.02 48.54 -28.91
CA LYS A 4 -12.03 49.62 -29.12
C LYS A 4 -10.54 49.24 -28.98
N PHE A 5 -10.13 48.05 -29.40
CA PHE A 5 -8.69 47.74 -29.58
C PHE A 5 -8.41 46.96 -30.88
N LYS A 6 -8.79 47.55 -32.02
CA LYS A 6 -8.21 47.23 -33.34
C LYS A 6 -7.72 48.52 -33.98
N LYS A 7 -6.42 48.80 -33.87
CA LYS A 7 -5.54 49.44 -34.88
C LYS A 7 -4.21 49.81 -34.24
N GLY A 8 -3.12 49.25 -34.76
CA GLY A 8 -1.76 49.54 -34.32
C GLY A 8 -0.73 48.52 -34.81
N LYS A 9 -0.79 48.09 -36.08
CA LYS A 9 0.33 47.33 -36.68
C LYS A 9 1.48 48.32 -36.95
N ARG A 10 2.48 48.36 -36.06
CA ARG A 10 3.81 48.89 -36.41
C ARG A 10 4.61 47.76 -37.06
N SER A 11 5.04 47.98 -38.29
CA SER A 11 5.97 47.13 -39.02
C SER A 11 7.28 46.98 -38.24
N PRO A 12 7.86 45.76 -38.11
CA PRO A 12 9.19 45.60 -37.53
C PRO A 12 10.22 46.34 -38.41
N SER A 13 11.19 47.01 -37.78
CA SER A 13 12.28 47.65 -38.52
C SER A 13 13.03 46.60 -39.37
N LYS A 14 13.62 47.04 -40.50
CA LYS A 14 14.44 46.22 -41.40
C LYS A 14 15.48 45.36 -40.65
N TYR A 15 16.00 45.89 -39.54
CA TYR A 15 16.95 45.22 -38.64
C TYR A 15 16.39 43.95 -37.97
N ASN A 16 15.12 43.95 -37.57
CA ASN A 16 14.46 42.77 -36.98
C ASN A 16 14.10 41.69 -38.01
N GLN A 17 13.97 42.05 -39.29
CA GLN A 17 13.78 41.08 -40.38
C GLN A 17 15.11 40.41 -40.77
N GLU A 18 16.22 41.15 -40.75
CA GLU A 18 17.55 40.58 -40.97
C GLU A 18 17.98 39.66 -39.82
N TYR A 19 17.64 40.00 -38.57
CA TYR A 19 17.88 39.13 -37.41
C TYR A 19 17.08 37.83 -37.46
N ARG A 20 15.80 37.89 -37.89
CA ARG A 20 14.97 36.69 -38.13
C ARG A 20 15.53 35.79 -39.22
N ARG A 21 15.99 36.36 -40.34
CA ARG A 21 16.63 35.60 -41.42
C ARG A 21 17.96 34.97 -40.99
N ALA A 22 18.67 35.61 -40.07
CA ALA A 22 19.88 35.04 -39.46
C ALA A 22 19.55 33.90 -38.46
N GLU A 23 18.50 34.03 -37.64
CA GLU A 23 18.03 32.96 -36.73
C GLU A 23 17.45 31.75 -37.48
N GLU A 24 16.69 31.96 -38.56
CA GLU A 24 16.16 30.88 -39.41
C GLU A 24 17.28 30.16 -40.17
N LYS A 25 18.31 30.90 -40.63
CA LYS A 25 19.55 30.28 -41.15
C LYS A 25 20.30 29.52 -40.05
N SER A 26 20.37 30.03 -38.82
CA SER A 26 21.04 29.34 -37.71
C SER A 26 20.32 28.05 -37.29
N ALA A 27 18.98 28.06 -37.25
CA ALA A 27 18.14 26.91 -36.94
C ALA A 27 18.21 25.81 -38.02
N SER A 28 18.28 26.20 -39.30
CA SER A 28 18.47 25.26 -40.42
C SER A 28 19.92 24.76 -40.54
N THR A 29 20.91 25.50 -40.03
CA THR A 29 22.32 25.06 -40.00
C THR A 29 22.61 24.12 -38.82
N LEU A 30 21.74 24.07 -37.79
CA LEU A 30 21.89 23.18 -36.63
C LEU A 30 21.74 21.68 -36.94
N ALA A 31 21.35 21.34 -38.16
CA ALA A 31 21.26 19.95 -38.64
C ALA A 31 22.56 19.42 -39.28
N ILE A 32 23.64 20.22 -39.40
CA ILE A 32 24.86 19.77 -40.09
C ILE A 32 26.11 20.14 -39.28
N ASN A 33 26.92 19.11 -38.98
CA ASN A 33 28.22 19.14 -38.28
C ASN A 33 29.21 20.18 -38.85
N LYS A 34 29.13 21.43 -38.38
CA LYS A 34 30.26 22.38 -38.39
C LYS A 34 30.40 23.04 -37.03
N LYS A 35 31.63 23.10 -36.51
CA LYS A 35 32.02 23.89 -35.32
C LYS A 35 31.70 25.36 -35.57
N ILE A 36 30.49 25.80 -35.22
CA ILE A 36 30.11 27.21 -35.14
C ILE A 36 30.84 27.78 -33.93
N ARG A 37 31.65 28.84 -34.12
CA ARG A 37 32.19 29.60 -32.99
C ARG A 37 30.99 30.18 -32.22
N PRO A 38 30.87 29.96 -30.90
CA PRO A 38 29.77 30.51 -30.13
C PRO A 38 29.77 32.04 -30.25
N LEU A 39 28.59 32.63 -30.44
CA LEU A 39 28.43 34.08 -30.36
C LEU A 39 28.87 34.54 -28.95
N PRO A 40 29.59 35.66 -28.82
CA PRO A 40 30.05 36.13 -27.53
C PRO A 40 28.86 36.38 -26.60
N PHE A 41 28.89 35.81 -25.40
CA PHE A 41 27.85 36.01 -24.40
C PHE A 41 27.62 37.49 -24.09
N GLN A 42 26.36 37.92 -24.09
CA GLN A 42 25.97 39.29 -23.76
C GLN A 42 25.36 39.36 -22.35
N LYS A 43 26.02 40.10 -21.45
CA LYS A 43 25.56 40.30 -20.05
C LYS A 43 24.23 41.07 -19.97
N ASN A 44 23.98 42.01 -20.88
CA ASN A 44 22.87 42.98 -20.80
C ASN A 44 21.65 42.61 -21.66
N ILE A 45 21.30 41.33 -21.72
CA ILE A 45 20.07 40.92 -22.40
C ILE A 45 18.82 41.27 -21.57
N THR A 46 17.72 41.54 -22.25
CA THR A 46 16.41 41.82 -21.63
C THR A 46 15.41 40.70 -21.79
N LEU A 47 15.76 39.65 -22.55
CA LEU A 47 14.88 38.54 -22.91
C LEU A 47 15.65 37.21 -22.82
N LEU A 48 15.18 36.32 -21.95
CA LEU A 48 15.60 34.93 -21.88
C LEU A 48 14.66 34.06 -22.69
N ARG A 49 15.17 33.26 -23.64
CA ARG A 49 14.37 32.30 -24.40
C ARG A 49 14.72 30.87 -24.00
N ILE A 50 13.72 30.12 -23.55
CA ILE A 50 13.85 28.68 -23.27
C ILE A 50 13.30 27.92 -24.48
N PRO A 51 14.09 27.06 -25.14
CA PRO A 51 13.66 26.33 -26.32
C PRO A 51 12.57 25.29 -25.99
N ASN A 52 11.83 24.88 -27.02
CA ASN A 52 10.92 23.73 -26.93
C ASN A 52 11.72 22.45 -26.62
N SER A 53 11.13 21.55 -25.84
CA SER A 53 11.60 20.17 -25.69
C SER A 53 10.48 19.19 -26.08
N GLU A 54 10.79 17.90 -26.24
CA GLU A 54 9.80 16.86 -26.56
C GLU A 54 8.62 16.84 -25.57
N ASN A 55 8.84 17.28 -24.33
CA ASN A 55 7.88 17.20 -23.23
C ASN A 55 7.47 18.58 -22.66
N SER A 56 7.96 19.70 -23.22
CA SER A 56 7.62 21.04 -22.73
C SER A 56 7.59 22.09 -23.84
N VAL A 57 6.53 22.90 -23.84
CA VAL A 57 6.48 24.12 -24.67
C VAL A 57 7.49 25.12 -24.13
N GLY A 58 8.35 25.62 -25.01
CA GLY A 58 9.31 26.66 -24.76
C GLY A 58 8.61 27.96 -24.36
N PHE A 59 9.35 28.82 -23.69
CA PHE A 59 8.81 30.08 -23.20
C PHE A 59 9.88 31.13 -23.03
N SER A 60 9.46 32.39 -22.92
CA SER A 60 10.36 33.50 -22.69
C SER A 60 10.13 34.12 -21.32
N ILE A 61 11.20 34.70 -20.76
CA ILE A 61 11.18 35.51 -19.54
C ILE A 61 11.74 36.89 -19.90
N GLU A 62 11.02 37.95 -19.54
CA GLU A 62 11.42 39.33 -19.81
C GLU A 62 11.92 40.02 -18.53
N LEU A 63 13.03 40.75 -18.65
CA LEU A 63 13.57 41.60 -17.59
C LEU A 63 12.69 42.84 -17.34
N GLY A 64 12.03 43.34 -18.39
CA GLY A 64 11.23 44.56 -18.34
C GLY A 64 12.08 45.83 -18.14
N LYS A 65 11.49 46.87 -17.51
CA LYS A 65 12.16 48.15 -17.17
C LYS A 65 12.84 48.10 -15.78
N GLU A 66 13.33 46.94 -15.36
CA GLU A 66 13.92 46.75 -14.04
C GLU A 66 15.24 47.54 -13.89
N LYS A 67 15.32 48.36 -12.84
CA LYS A 67 16.48 49.23 -12.57
C LYS A 67 17.34 48.72 -11.42
N ASN A 68 16.84 47.79 -10.60
CA ASN A 68 17.60 47.25 -9.47
C ASN A 68 18.82 46.45 -9.97
N PRO A 69 20.06 46.80 -9.56
CA PRO A 69 21.27 46.16 -10.07
C PRO A 69 21.35 44.67 -9.72
N TYR A 70 20.86 44.25 -8.55
CA TYR A 70 20.86 42.85 -8.13
C TYR A 70 19.88 42.00 -8.93
N LYS A 71 18.69 42.53 -9.25
CA LYS A 71 17.72 41.82 -10.10
C LYS A 71 18.23 41.65 -11.52
N ARG A 72 18.90 42.68 -12.07
CA ARG A 72 19.56 42.61 -13.38
C ARG A 72 20.70 41.58 -13.37
N LEU A 73 21.54 41.60 -12.33
CA LEU A 73 22.62 40.63 -12.16
C LEU A 73 22.09 39.20 -12.06
N LEU A 74 21.02 38.96 -11.29
CA LEU A 74 20.37 37.66 -11.21
C LEU A 74 19.85 37.20 -12.57
N PHE A 75 19.19 38.09 -13.33
CA PHE A 75 18.72 37.77 -14.67
C PHE A 75 19.87 37.36 -15.61
N SER A 76 20.98 38.11 -15.59
CA SER A 76 22.18 37.79 -16.35
C SER A 76 22.83 36.47 -15.92
N ALA A 77 22.84 36.17 -14.62
CA ALA A 77 23.35 34.91 -14.10
C ALA A 77 22.47 33.71 -14.53
N LEU A 78 21.14 33.86 -14.48
CA LEU A 78 20.23 32.84 -14.98
C LEU A 78 20.42 32.61 -16.49
N ASN A 79 20.67 33.67 -17.27
CA ASN A 79 21.03 33.55 -18.68
C ASN A 79 22.30 32.73 -18.88
N ALA A 80 23.37 33.10 -18.17
CA ALA A 80 24.68 32.45 -18.26
C ALA A 80 24.58 30.96 -17.92
N GLY A 81 23.86 30.60 -16.85
CA GLY A 81 23.68 29.21 -16.45
C GLY A 81 22.95 28.38 -17.51
N ILE A 82 21.90 28.94 -18.13
CA ILE A 82 21.16 28.26 -19.21
C ILE A 82 22.02 28.12 -20.46
N SER A 83 22.69 29.20 -20.86
CA SER A 83 23.59 29.20 -22.01
C SER A 83 24.71 28.17 -21.83
N ASN A 84 25.29 28.05 -20.64
CA ASN A 84 26.32 27.06 -20.36
C ASN A 84 25.80 25.61 -20.51
N ILE A 85 24.62 25.32 -19.96
CA ILE A 85 23.98 23.99 -20.09
C ILE A 85 23.71 23.65 -21.57
N LEU A 86 23.24 24.64 -22.35
CA LEU A 86 23.00 24.48 -23.79
C LEU A 86 24.31 24.29 -24.57
N HIS A 87 25.37 25.03 -24.22
CA HIS A 87 26.70 24.92 -24.83
C HIS A 87 27.35 23.55 -24.58
N CYS A 88 27.21 23.00 -23.37
CA CYS A 88 27.79 21.70 -23.02
C CYS A 88 27.05 20.49 -23.64
N LYS A 89 26.03 20.69 -24.48
CA LYS A 89 25.14 19.63 -25.02
C LYS A 89 24.53 18.71 -23.93
N ASN A 90 24.49 19.18 -22.68
CA ASN A 90 23.92 18.44 -21.54
C ASN A 90 22.42 18.66 -21.39
N TRP A 91 21.77 19.29 -22.38
CA TRP A 91 20.34 19.49 -22.42
C TRP A 91 19.60 18.17 -22.61
N SER A 92 19.31 17.50 -21.50
CA SER A 92 18.41 16.33 -21.47
C SER A 92 16.99 16.76 -21.11
N ASP A 93 16.00 15.92 -21.44
CA ASP A 93 14.61 16.04 -20.97
C ASP A 93 14.47 16.24 -19.44
N THR A 94 15.48 15.85 -18.69
CA THR A 94 15.58 16.05 -17.24
C THR A 94 15.71 17.54 -16.86
N PHE A 95 16.31 18.37 -17.72
CA PHE A 95 16.46 19.82 -17.52
C PHE A 95 15.24 20.63 -17.97
N ALA A 96 14.40 20.10 -18.88
CA ALA A 96 13.19 20.76 -19.35
C ALA A 96 12.11 20.91 -18.26
N LYS A 97 11.98 19.94 -17.35
CA LYS A 97 11.01 19.99 -16.23
C LYS A 97 11.34 21.11 -15.21
N PRO A 98 12.60 21.28 -14.78
CA PRO A 98 13.03 22.40 -13.95
C PRO A 98 12.83 23.80 -14.56
N CYS A 99 12.74 23.96 -15.88
CA CYS A 99 12.54 25.29 -16.49
C CYS A 99 11.24 25.98 -16.02
N LYS A 100 10.17 25.24 -15.67
CA LYS A 100 8.98 25.86 -15.06
C LYS A 100 9.31 26.56 -13.74
N VAL A 101 10.21 26.01 -12.93
CA VAL A 101 10.66 26.62 -11.67
C VAL A 101 11.36 27.95 -11.93
N LEU A 102 12.12 28.06 -13.02
CA LEU A 102 12.79 29.31 -13.39
C LEU A 102 11.78 30.45 -13.63
N ARG A 103 10.66 30.16 -14.30
CA ARG A 103 9.58 31.14 -14.50
C ARG A 103 9.00 31.58 -13.16
N GLU A 104 8.67 30.63 -12.28
CA GLU A 104 8.15 30.93 -10.94
C GLU A 104 9.13 31.75 -10.10
N PHE A 105 10.43 31.41 -10.18
CA PHE A 105 11.48 32.16 -9.50
C PHE A 105 11.55 33.60 -10.01
N TRP A 106 11.47 33.81 -11.32
CA TRP A 106 11.50 35.16 -11.87
C TRP A 106 10.26 35.98 -11.48
N ILE A 107 9.07 35.37 -11.48
CA ILE A 107 7.83 36.01 -11.00
C ILE A 107 8.02 36.44 -9.53
N PHE A 108 8.57 35.56 -8.69
CA PHE A 108 8.89 35.88 -7.30
C PHE A 108 9.90 37.05 -7.17
N VAL A 109 10.99 37.03 -7.94
CA VAL A 109 11.99 38.11 -7.96
C VAL A 109 11.39 39.45 -8.39
N GLN A 110 10.43 39.44 -9.31
CA GLN A 110 9.72 40.66 -9.72
C GLN A 110 8.85 41.22 -8.59
N LEU A 111 8.20 40.36 -7.79
CA LEU A 111 7.36 40.74 -6.66
C LEU A 111 8.17 41.19 -5.42
N ASP A 112 9.39 40.68 -5.24
CA ASP A 112 10.22 40.99 -4.06
C ASP A 112 10.75 42.44 -4.07
N LYS A 113 10.78 43.07 -2.88
CA LYS A 113 11.24 44.45 -2.69
C LYS A 113 12.77 44.62 -2.65
N PHE A 114 13.55 43.53 -2.62
CA PHE A 114 15.02 43.51 -2.59
C PHE A 114 15.63 44.43 -1.52
N THR A 115 15.17 44.28 -0.28
CA THR A 115 15.69 45.00 0.88
C THR A 115 17.12 44.53 1.24
N PRO A 116 17.91 45.30 2.01
CA PRO A 116 19.22 44.83 2.51
C PRO A 116 19.16 43.46 3.22
N LYS A 117 18.02 43.14 3.86
CA LYS A 117 17.80 41.86 4.56
C LYS A 117 17.35 40.72 3.64
N SER A 118 16.56 41.00 2.59
CA SER A 118 16.07 39.97 1.66
C SER A 118 17.07 39.62 0.56
N ARG A 119 17.95 40.55 0.17
CA ARG A 119 19.00 40.34 -0.84
C ARG A 119 19.83 39.07 -0.67
N PRO A 120 20.51 38.84 0.48
CA PRO A 120 21.30 37.62 0.67
C PRO A 120 20.43 36.37 0.85
N ASN A 121 19.15 36.53 1.20
CA ASN A 121 18.23 35.44 1.50
C ASN A 121 17.27 35.09 0.36
N ILE A 122 17.38 35.73 -0.81
CA ILE A 122 16.39 35.62 -1.89
C ILE A 122 16.07 34.18 -2.32
N ILE A 123 17.05 33.27 -2.28
CA ILE A 123 16.84 31.84 -2.58
C ILE A 123 16.06 31.15 -1.47
N LYS A 124 16.32 31.52 -0.22
CA LYS A 124 15.62 31.01 0.96
C LYS A 124 14.19 31.55 1.02
N ASP A 125 14.00 32.83 0.76
CA ASP A 125 12.69 33.47 0.71
C ASP A 125 11.84 32.88 -0.43
N PHE A 126 12.46 32.55 -1.58
CA PHE A 126 11.80 31.81 -2.64
C PHE A 126 11.38 30.39 -2.23
N GLU A 127 12.24 29.67 -1.50
CA GLU A 127 11.90 28.35 -0.94
C GLU A 127 10.67 28.47 -0.03
N THR A 128 10.65 29.45 0.89
CA THR A 128 9.52 29.73 1.78
C THR A 128 8.26 30.08 0.99
N TYR A 129 8.34 31.00 0.02
CA TYR A 129 7.21 31.38 -0.84
C TYR A 129 6.58 30.17 -1.54
N ARG A 130 7.40 29.25 -2.05
CA ARG A 130 6.90 28.03 -2.70
C ARG A 130 6.25 27.08 -1.71
N VAL A 131 6.79 26.97 -0.50
CA VAL A 131 6.20 26.16 0.58
C VAL A 131 4.85 26.73 1.02
N ASP A 132 4.73 28.06 1.16
CA ASP A 132 3.48 28.75 1.46
C ASP A 132 2.42 28.53 0.36
N CYS A 133 2.84 28.33 -0.89
CA CYS A 133 1.99 27.88 -2.00
C CYS A 133 1.68 26.38 -1.99
N ASN A 134 1.82 25.72 -0.83
CA ASN A 134 1.52 24.30 -0.60
C ASN A 134 2.37 23.32 -1.45
N ILE A 135 3.63 23.70 -1.73
CA ILE A 135 4.61 22.81 -2.38
C ILE A 135 5.56 22.24 -1.32
N LYS A 136 5.80 20.92 -1.37
CA LYS A 136 6.78 20.27 -0.48
C LYS A 136 8.17 20.89 -0.59
N ILE A 137 8.93 20.91 0.50
CA ILE A 137 10.24 21.58 0.58
C ILE A 137 11.18 21.12 -0.54
N GLN A 138 11.29 19.80 -0.75
CA GLN A 138 12.13 19.19 -1.78
C GLN A 138 11.69 19.49 -3.23
N SER A 139 10.46 20.01 -3.42
CA SER A 139 9.87 20.33 -4.71
C SER A 139 9.78 21.85 -4.95
N SER A 140 10.28 22.68 -4.04
CA SER A 140 10.33 24.15 -4.19
C SER A 140 11.09 24.55 -5.46
N GLY A 141 12.11 23.78 -5.80
CA GLY A 141 12.99 24.02 -6.94
C GLY A 141 14.12 25.02 -6.65
N ALA A 142 14.27 25.46 -5.40
CA ALA A 142 15.39 26.33 -4.98
C ALA A 142 16.76 25.68 -5.26
N SER A 143 16.87 24.36 -5.11
CA SER A 143 18.10 23.61 -5.45
C SER A 143 18.47 23.70 -6.94
N PHE A 144 17.47 23.81 -7.81
CA PHE A 144 17.69 23.99 -9.24
C PHE A 144 18.19 25.40 -9.56
N ILE A 145 17.66 26.43 -8.87
CA ILE A 145 18.17 27.80 -9.01
C ILE A 145 19.63 27.88 -8.55
N ILE A 146 19.99 27.27 -7.41
CA ILE A 146 21.38 27.16 -6.95
C ILE A 146 22.26 26.48 -8.00
N LEU A 147 21.78 25.39 -8.62
CA LEU A 147 22.51 24.70 -9.69
C LEU A 147 22.73 25.63 -10.90
N LEU A 148 21.70 26.36 -11.34
CA LEU A 148 21.83 27.31 -12.44
C LEU A 148 22.84 28.42 -12.14
N LEU A 149 22.85 28.95 -10.92
CA LEU A 149 23.84 29.95 -10.51
C LEU A 149 25.27 29.38 -10.47
N LYS A 150 25.44 28.12 -10.05
CA LYS A 150 26.74 27.44 -10.16
C LYS A 150 27.18 27.26 -11.61
N GLN A 151 26.26 26.83 -12.47
CA GLN A 151 26.52 26.70 -13.90
C GLN A 151 26.86 28.06 -14.55
N ALA A 152 26.28 29.16 -14.04
CA ALA A 152 26.64 30.50 -14.47
C ALA A 152 28.08 30.85 -14.10
N LEU A 153 28.51 30.57 -12.87
CA LEU A 153 29.88 30.82 -12.41
C LEU A 153 30.92 29.92 -13.07
N GLU A 154 30.52 28.73 -13.53
CA GLU A 154 31.35 27.84 -14.35
C GLU A 154 31.48 28.33 -15.81
N PHE A 155 30.67 29.30 -16.23
CA PHE A 155 30.68 29.81 -17.60
C PHE A 155 31.72 30.92 -17.76
N GLU A 156 32.84 30.59 -18.40
CA GLU A 156 34.02 31.45 -18.52
C GLU A 156 33.71 32.84 -19.10
N GLU A 157 32.84 32.92 -20.11
CA GLU A 157 32.47 34.19 -20.76
C GLU A 157 31.68 35.11 -19.83
N PHE A 158 30.86 34.54 -18.93
CA PHE A 158 30.13 35.33 -17.93
C PHE A 158 31.04 35.75 -16.78
N LEU A 159 31.91 34.84 -16.32
CA LEU A 159 32.81 35.09 -15.19
C LEU A 159 33.74 36.29 -15.46
N LYS A 160 34.25 36.42 -16.69
CA LYS A 160 35.09 37.56 -17.12
C LYS A 160 34.38 38.92 -17.09
N LEU A 161 33.06 38.93 -17.08
CA LEU A 161 32.23 40.14 -17.13
C LEU A 161 31.71 40.56 -15.74
N LEU A 162 32.06 39.83 -14.68
CA LEU A 162 31.62 40.12 -13.32
C LEU A 162 32.61 41.04 -12.59
N GLU A 163 32.06 42.05 -11.93
CA GLU A 163 32.79 42.81 -10.90
C GLU A 163 32.91 41.97 -9.62
N HIS A 164 33.87 42.31 -8.74
CA HIS A 164 34.12 41.56 -7.51
C HIS A 164 32.85 41.40 -6.63
N TRP A 165 32.09 42.47 -6.42
CA TRP A 165 30.88 42.40 -5.61
C TRP A 165 29.76 41.58 -6.27
N GLU A 166 29.71 41.54 -7.61
CA GLU A 166 28.73 40.75 -8.36
C GLU A 166 29.05 39.26 -8.23
N PHE A 167 30.33 38.90 -8.33
CA PHE A 167 30.81 37.55 -8.09
C PHE A 167 30.49 37.10 -6.65
N ASP A 168 30.88 37.91 -5.66
CA ASP A 168 30.67 37.59 -4.24
C ASP A 168 29.18 37.41 -3.92
N TYR A 169 28.31 38.24 -4.51
CA TYR A 169 26.88 38.12 -4.35
C TYR A 169 26.34 36.80 -4.93
N ILE A 170 26.63 36.50 -6.20
CA ILE A 170 26.14 35.27 -6.85
C ILE A 170 26.73 34.02 -6.17
N PHE A 171 28.02 34.04 -5.84
CA PHE A 171 28.67 32.97 -5.11
C PHE A 171 28.04 32.75 -3.73
N GLY A 172 27.77 33.83 -2.99
CA GLY A 172 27.05 33.78 -1.72
C GLY A 172 25.69 33.10 -1.83
N LEU A 173 24.90 33.42 -2.87
CA LEU A 173 23.62 32.77 -3.12
C LEU A 173 23.77 31.25 -3.38
N THR A 174 24.85 30.80 -4.01
CA THR A 174 25.10 29.36 -4.23
C THR A 174 25.35 28.57 -2.94
N LYS A 175 25.66 29.27 -1.83
CA LYS A 175 25.90 28.70 -0.50
C LYS A 175 24.67 28.68 0.39
N THR A 176 23.51 29.12 -0.12
CA THR A 176 22.25 29.14 0.63
C THR A 176 21.94 27.74 1.18
N LYS A 177 21.75 27.63 2.50
CA LYS A 177 21.32 26.39 3.17
C LYS A 177 19.80 26.23 3.04
N LEU A 178 19.40 25.27 2.22
CA LEU A 178 17.99 24.90 2.03
C LEU A 178 17.43 24.18 3.26
N ALA A 179 16.11 24.23 3.43
CA ALA A 179 15.44 23.56 4.54
C ALA A 179 15.61 22.03 4.45
N ALA A 180 15.53 21.36 5.59
CA ALA A 180 15.51 19.90 5.63
C ALA A 180 14.30 19.39 4.83
N ARG A 181 14.48 18.29 4.11
CA ARG A 181 13.39 17.73 3.30
C ARG A 181 12.28 17.24 4.20
N ASP A 182 11.03 17.36 3.73
CA ASP A 182 9.89 16.75 4.40
C ASP A 182 10.05 15.24 4.50
N HIS A 183 9.45 14.63 5.52
CA HIS A 183 9.38 13.18 5.63
C HIS A 183 8.80 12.59 4.35
N ILE A 184 9.56 11.72 3.69
CA ILE A 184 9.13 11.05 2.47
C ILE A 184 8.30 9.86 2.90
N VAL A 185 6.98 9.93 2.74
CA VAL A 185 6.11 8.76 2.90
C VAL A 185 6.53 7.72 1.85
N PRO A 186 7.04 6.56 2.28
CA PRO A 186 7.50 5.53 1.36
C PRO A 186 6.31 4.93 0.62
N ILE A 187 6.37 4.91 -0.72
CA ILE A 187 5.33 4.32 -1.55
C ILE A 187 5.52 2.81 -1.55
N THR A 188 4.55 2.07 -1.00
CA THR A 188 4.50 0.60 -0.94
C THR A 188 3.41 0.06 -1.87
N LEU A 189 3.38 -1.26 -2.10
CA LEU A 189 2.25 -1.94 -2.72
C LEU A 189 0.96 -1.69 -1.93
N ASN A 190 1.02 -1.76 -0.60
CA ASN A 190 -0.08 -1.52 0.32
C ASN A 190 -0.71 -0.14 0.07
N HIS A 191 0.13 0.92 0.01
CA HIS A 191 -0.32 2.27 -0.29
C HIS A 191 -0.97 2.39 -1.68
N TRP A 192 -0.47 1.66 -2.68
CA TRP A 192 -1.08 1.69 -4.01
C TRP A 192 -2.49 1.05 -3.99
N PHE A 193 -2.64 -0.13 -3.40
CA PHE A 193 -3.94 -0.81 -3.31
C PHE A 193 -4.93 -0.10 -2.38
N SER A 194 -4.47 0.43 -1.24
CA SER A 194 -5.33 1.14 -0.28
C SER A 194 -5.88 2.45 -0.84
N SER A 195 -5.22 3.03 -1.87
CA SER A 195 -5.72 4.21 -2.57
C SER A 195 -7.03 3.97 -3.35
N HIS A 196 -7.47 2.72 -3.45
CA HIS A 196 -8.74 2.31 -4.06
C HIS A 196 -9.70 1.83 -2.97
N THR A 197 -10.22 2.77 -2.17
CA THR A 197 -11.08 2.47 -1.00
C THR A 197 -12.34 1.67 -1.35
N TRP A 198 -12.84 1.80 -2.58
CA TRP A 198 -13.99 1.04 -3.08
C TRP A 198 -13.73 -0.48 -3.14
N LEU A 199 -12.47 -0.93 -3.17
CA LEU A 199 -12.14 -2.37 -3.11
C LEU A 199 -12.61 -3.03 -1.82
N ARG A 200 -12.89 -2.25 -0.75
CA ARG A 200 -13.39 -2.77 0.51
C ARG A 200 -14.85 -3.23 0.43
N ARG A 201 -15.63 -2.69 -0.52
CA ARG A 201 -17.06 -2.98 -0.63
C ARG A 201 -17.28 -4.45 -1.02
N ASP A 202 -18.34 -5.07 -0.51
CA ASP A 202 -18.67 -6.47 -0.81
C ASP A 202 -19.36 -6.65 -2.19
N ASP A 203 -19.99 -5.60 -2.71
CA ASP A 203 -20.75 -5.64 -3.97
C ASP A 203 -19.86 -5.56 -5.22
N VAL A 204 -18.82 -4.72 -5.19
CA VAL A 204 -17.91 -4.50 -6.32
C VAL A 204 -16.44 -4.82 -6.00
N GLY A 205 -16.08 -4.82 -4.73
CA GLY A 205 -14.71 -5.03 -4.25
C GLY A 205 -14.41 -6.48 -3.92
N ILE A 206 -13.39 -6.68 -3.09
CA ILE A 206 -12.97 -7.99 -2.57
C ILE A 206 -13.53 -8.28 -1.17
N GLY A 207 -14.38 -7.38 -0.67
CA GLY A 207 -14.92 -7.41 0.67
C GLY A 207 -13.94 -7.03 1.78
N ASN A 208 -14.49 -6.80 2.97
CA ASN A 208 -13.73 -6.25 4.10
C ASN A 208 -12.54 -7.13 4.52
N ASP A 209 -12.74 -8.45 4.60
CA ASP A 209 -11.74 -9.36 5.16
C ASP A 209 -10.48 -9.48 4.30
N LEU A 210 -10.63 -9.59 2.98
CA LEU A 210 -9.50 -9.58 2.06
C LEU A 210 -8.89 -8.18 1.95
N TYR A 211 -9.71 -7.13 2.01
CA TYR A 211 -9.19 -5.76 1.99
C TYR A 211 -8.29 -5.45 3.19
N MET A 212 -8.65 -5.91 4.40
CA MET A 212 -7.79 -5.76 5.59
C MET A 212 -6.42 -6.45 5.44
N ARG A 213 -6.34 -7.51 4.63
CA ARG A 213 -5.06 -8.18 4.33
C ARG A 213 -4.17 -7.37 3.38
N LEU A 214 -4.71 -6.41 2.62
CA LEU A 214 -3.92 -5.46 1.83
C LEU A 214 -3.15 -4.49 2.72
N SER A 215 -3.56 -4.29 3.97
CA SER A 215 -2.83 -3.44 4.92
C SER A 215 -1.55 -4.13 5.42
N SER A 216 -1.55 -5.45 5.59
CA SER A 216 -0.35 -6.21 5.98
C SER A 216 0.71 -6.24 4.86
N PRO A 217 1.90 -5.64 5.06
CA PRO A 217 2.98 -5.71 4.08
C PRO A 217 3.42 -7.16 3.81
N LYS A 218 3.47 -7.99 4.86
CA LYS A 218 3.84 -9.40 4.76
C LYS A 218 2.84 -10.20 3.92
N ALA A 219 1.56 -10.17 4.26
CA ALA A 219 0.54 -10.95 3.54
C ALA A 219 0.42 -10.56 2.06
N LEU A 220 0.47 -9.25 1.76
CA LEU A 220 0.42 -8.75 0.39
C LEU A 220 1.68 -9.13 -0.40
N THR A 221 2.86 -8.99 0.20
CA THR A 221 4.13 -9.28 -0.49
C THR A 221 4.32 -10.78 -0.74
N ASP A 222 3.93 -11.64 0.21
CA ASP A 222 3.94 -13.09 -0.01
C ASP A 222 2.97 -13.48 -1.14
N SER A 223 1.76 -12.92 -1.14
CA SER A 223 0.76 -13.13 -2.19
C SER A 223 1.28 -12.69 -3.57
N PHE A 224 1.94 -11.53 -3.63
CA PHE A 224 2.63 -11.03 -4.81
C PHE A 224 3.73 -11.99 -5.29
N ARG A 225 4.65 -12.40 -4.40
CA ARG A 225 5.77 -13.30 -4.73
C ARG A 225 5.27 -14.59 -5.36
N VAL A 226 4.32 -15.27 -4.70
CA VAL A 226 3.80 -16.57 -5.17
C VAL A 226 3.13 -16.41 -6.52
N THR A 227 2.35 -15.34 -6.70
CA THR A 227 1.66 -15.04 -7.96
C THR A 227 2.64 -14.82 -9.12
N VAL A 228 3.62 -13.92 -8.93
CA VAL A 228 4.60 -13.57 -9.97
C VAL A 228 5.51 -14.75 -10.31
N THR A 229 5.97 -15.48 -9.30
CA THR A 229 6.85 -16.66 -9.48
C THR A 229 6.11 -17.78 -10.22
N THR A 230 4.86 -18.05 -9.83
CA THR A 230 4.05 -19.08 -10.49
C THR A 230 3.80 -18.73 -11.95
N LEU A 231 3.44 -17.47 -12.22
CA LEU A 231 3.19 -17.02 -13.57
C LEU A 231 4.46 -17.10 -14.44
N LEU A 232 5.62 -16.67 -13.93
CA LEU A 232 6.88 -16.74 -14.66
C LEU A 232 7.26 -18.19 -15.00
N LEU A 233 7.19 -19.11 -14.03
CA LEU A 233 7.46 -20.53 -14.25
C LEU A 233 6.53 -21.15 -15.27
N THR A 234 5.22 -20.83 -15.21
CA THR A 234 4.26 -21.34 -16.19
C THR A 234 4.56 -20.82 -17.59
N ILE A 235 4.90 -19.54 -17.74
CA ILE A 235 5.27 -18.98 -19.05
C ILE A 235 6.54 -19.68 -19.57
N GLN A 236 7.56 -19.87 -18.72
CA GLN A 236 8.78 -20.58 -19.10
C GLN A 236 8.50 -22.03 -19.52
N SER A 237 7.71 -22.79 -18.73
CA SER A 237 7.40 -24.18 -19.07
C SER A 237 6.54 -24.29 -20.33
N SER A 238 5.53 -23.42 -20.49
CA SER A 238 4.70 -23.40 -21.69
C SER A 238 5.51 -23.01 -22.93
N LYS A 239 6.50 -22.13 -22.80
CA LYS A 239 7.43 -21.81 -23.90
C LYS A 239 8.19 -23.04 -24.37
N ASP A 240 8.70 -23.85 -23.43
CA ASP A 240 9.42 -25.09 -23.75
C ASP A 240 8.50 -26.10 -24.44
N VAL A 241 7.28 -26.27 -23.93
CA VAL A 241 6.26 -27.13 -24.54
C VAL A 241 5.91 -26.68 -25.96
N ILE A 242 5.77 -25.37 -26.19
CA ILE A 242 5.51 -24.80 -27.53
C ILE A 242 6.70 -25.03 -28.46
N ALA A 243 7.92 -24.79 -27.96
CA ALA A 243 9.13 -24.99 -28.74
C ALA A 243 9.29 -26.47 -29.16
N ASN A 244 9.05 -27.40 -28.24
CA ASN A 244 9.10 -28.84 -28.51
C ASN A 244 7.99 -29.27 -29.46
N LEU A 245 6.75 -28.78 -29.26
CA LEU A 245 5.64 -29.03 -30.17
C LEU A 245 5.99 -28.62 -31.60
N PHE A 246 6.53 -27.40 -31.79
CA PHE A 246 6.87 -26.91 -33.13
C PHE A 246 7.95 -27.76 -33.80
N LYS A 247 8.90 -28.30 -33.04
CA LYS A 247 9.89 -29.28 -33.55
C LYS A 247 9.23 -30.60 -33.94
N GLU A 248 8.44 -31.18 -33.05
CA GLU A 248 7.79 -32.48 -33.24
C GLU A 248 6.88 -32.50 -34.47
N VAL A 249 6.07 -31.46 -34.66
CA VAL A 249 5.12 -31.37 -35.78
C VAL A 249 5.73 -30.74 -37.05
N ALA A 250 7.03 -30.45 -37.04
CA ALA A 250 7.75 -29.77 -38.11
C ALA A 250 7.05 -28.48 -38.58
N LEU A 251 6.71 -27.61 -37.62
CA LEU A 251 6.13 -26.30 -37.86
C LEU A 251 7.25 -25.28 -37.99
N ASP A 252 7.32 -24.59 -39.14
CA ASP A 252 8.44 -23.69 -39.43
C ASP A 252 8.03 -22.26 -39.83
N THR A 253 9.00 -21.44 -40.26
CA THR A 253 8.80 -20.03 -40.63
C THR A 253 7.81 -19.82 -41.77
N THR A 254 7.55 -20.84 -42.60
CA THR A 254 6.52 -20.76 -43.67
C THR A 254 5.09 -20.96 -43.12
N HIS A 255 4.99 -21.50 -41.91
CA HIS A 255 3.72 -21.77 -41.25
C HIS A 255 3.29 -20.63 -40.33
N ILE A 256 4.23 -19.84 -39.79
CA ILE A 256 3.96 -18.69 -38.94
C ILE A 256 4.06 -17.40 -39.76
N PRO A 257 2.97 -16.63 -39.90
CA PRO A 257 2.99 -15.41 -40.71
C PRO A 257 3.81 -14.31 -40.03
N SER A 258 4.52 -13.52 -40.86
CA SER A 258 5.12 -12.27 -40.42
C SER A 258 4.05 -11.18 -40.39
N LEU A 259 3.85 -10.55 -39.23
CA LEU A 259 2.92 -9.44 -39.11
C LEU A 259 3.57 -8.18 -39.71
N GLY A 260 3.10 -7.75 -40.88
CA GLY A 260 3.59 -6.55 -41.58
C GLY A 260 3.48 -5.26 -40.74
N VAL A 261 4.32 -4.27 -41.08
CA VAL A 261 4.33 -2.93 -40.47
C VAL A 261 3.18 -2.10 -41.05
N SER A 262 2.54 -1.26 -40.23
CA SER A 262 1.37 -0.44 -40.61
C SER A 262 1.61 0.40 -41.87
N ASP A 263 2.84 0.89 -42.08
CA ASP A 263 3.20 1.79 -43.18
C ASP A 263 3.15 1.11 -44.56
N LYS A 264 3.00 -0.22 -44.61
CA LYS A 264 2.88 -1.00 -45.84
C LYS A 264 1.44 -1.16 -46.33
N PHE A 265 0.46 -0.62 -45.61
CA PHE A 265 -0.96 -0.77 -45.91
C PHE A 265 -1.60 0.58 -46.18
N GLU A 266 -2.57 0.61 -47.09
CA GLU A 266 -3.26 1.83 -47.52
C GLU A 266 -3.95 2.56 -46.35
N ASN A 267 -4.49 1.81 -45.39
CA ASN A 267 -5.14 2.34 -44.21
C ASN A 267 -5.10 1.34 -43.04
N ALA A 268 -5.49 1.81 -41.85
CA ALA A 268 -5.49 1.01 -40.63
C ALA A 268 -6.44 -0.21 -40.68
N ASN A 269 -7.55 -0.12 -41.43
CA ASN A 269 -8.50 -1.23 -41.55
C ASN A 269 -7.91 -2.36 -42.39
N ALA A 270 -7.27 -2.03 -43.53
CA ALA A 270 -6.59 -3.00 -44.38
C ALA A 270 -5.45 -3.71 -43.63
N HIS A 271 -4.69 -2.96 -42.81
CA HIS A 271 -3.69 -3.56 -41.92
C HIS A 271 -4.33 -4.52 -40.92
N GLN A 272 -5.43 -4.12 -40.29
CA GLN A 272 -6.16 -4.94 -39.33
C GLN A 272 -6.72 -6.23 -39.94
N GLU A 273 -7.30 -6.16 -41.14
CA GLU A 273 -7.79 -7.32 -41.90
C GLU A 273 -6.65 -8.29 -42.22
N TYR A 274 -5.51 -7.79 -42.72
CA TYR A 274 -4.32 -8.62 -42.98
C TYR A 274 -3.85 -9.35 -41.73
N ILE A 275 -3.83 -8.68 -40.57
CA ILE A 275 -3.42 -9.32 -39.32
C ILE A 275 -4.43 -10.40 -38.93
N MET A 276 -5.74 -10.13 -39.03
CA MET A 276 -6.78 -11.11 -38.71
C MET A 276 -6.68 -12.37 -39.60
N ASP A 277 -6.49 -12.20 -40.90
CA ASP A 277 -6.28 -13.31 -41.83
C ASP A 277 -4.98 -14.08 -41.54
N SER A 278 -3.92 -13.37 -41.16
CA SER A 278 -2.67 -14.00 -40.73
C SER A 278 -2.87 -14.87 -39.50
N ILE A 279 -3.57 -14.35 -38.47
CA ILE A 279 -3.87 -15.10 -37.25
C ILE A 279 -4.72 -16.34 -37.55
N HIS A 280 -5.76 -16.18 -38.38
CA HIS A 280 -6.62 -17.28 -38.80
C HIS A 280 -5.82 -18.36 -39.54
N THR A 281 -4.95 -17.96 -40.46
CA THR A 281 -4.05 -18.85 -41.20
C THR A 281 -3.13 -19.60 -40.25
N PHE A 282 -2.55 -18.91 -39.26
CA PHE A 282 -1.68 -19.53 -38.25
C PHE A 282 -2.43 -20.61 -37.47
N PHE A 283 -3.61 -20.32 -36.92
CA PHE A 283 -4.37 -21.31 -36.15
C PHE A 283 -4.85 -22.48 -37.00
N THR A 284 -5.19 -22.25 -38.26
CA THR A 284 -5.57 -23.31 -39.20
C THR A 284 -4.38 -24.26 -39.45
N LYS A 285 -3.21 -23.71 -39.80
CA LYS A 285 -1.99 -24.50 -39.98
C LYS A 285 -1.56 -25.22 -38.70
N LEU A 286 -1.69 -24.56 -37.54
CA LEU A 286 -1.38 -25.17 -36.25
C LEU A 286 -2.29 -26.37 -35.97
N ARG A 287 -3.59 -26.28 -36.28
CA ARG A 287 -4.51 -27.41 -36.13
C ARG A 287 -4.14 -28.58 -37.03
N ASP A 288 -3.86 -28.31 -38.31
CA ASP A 288 -3.52 -29.37 -39.27
C ASP A 288 -2.29 -30.15 -38.80
N LYS A 289 -1.32 -29.45 -38.22
CA LYS A 289 -0.12 -30.04 -37.61
C LYS A 289 -0.41 -30.76 -36.28
N LEU A 290 -1.30 -30.23 -35.44
CA LEU A 290 -1.69 -30.87 -34.17
C LEU A 290 -2.40 -32.21 -34.38
N ARG A 291 -3.14 -32.38 -35.48
CA ARG A 291 -3.79 -33.66 -35.83
C ARG A 291 -2.81 -34.81 -36.00
N LEU A 292 -1.53 -34.52 -36.23
CA LEU A 292 -0.47 -35.52 -36.35
C LEU A 292 -0.03 -36.08 -34.99
N LYS A 293 -0.51 -35.52 -33.87
CA LYS A 293 -0.16 -35.94 -32.52
C LYS A 293 -1.29 -36.79 -31.91
N GLU A 294 -0.94 -37.96 -31.39
CA GLU A 294 -1.91 -38.94 -30.85
C GLU A 294 -2.56 -38.51 -29.54
N SER A 295 -1.88 -37.71 -28.70
CA SER A 295 -2.41 -37.26 -27.41
C SER A 295 -2.00 -35.83 -27.04
N HIS A 296 -2.87 -35.17 -26.28
CA HIS A 296 -2.66 -33.82 -25.77
C HIS A 296 -2.65 -33.86 -24.24
N ASP A 297 -1.48 -33.72 -23.62
CA ASP A 297 -1.37 -33.63 -22.17
C ASP A 297 -1.87 -32.27 -21.64
N GLU A 298 -2.07 -32.17 -20.32
CA GLU A 298 -2.56 -30.96 -19.68
C GLU A 298 -1.63 -29.75 -19.85
N THR A 299 -0.32 -29.98 -19.94
CA THR A 299 0.68 -28.92 -20.08
C THR A 299 0.67 -28.31 -21.47
N LEU A 300 0.46 -29.14 -22.50
CA LEU A 300 0.24 -28.74 -23.88
C LEU A 300 -1.07 -27.97 -24.01
N ILE A 301 -2.16 -28.47 -23.40
CA ILE A 301 -3.44 -27.75 -23.40
C ILE A 301 -3.30 -26.37 -22.75
N LEU A 302 -2.59 -26.26 -21.62
CA LEU A 302 -2.32 -24.97 -20.99
C LEU A 302 -1.49 -24.04 -21.89
N ALA A 303 -0.46 -24.56 -22.56
CA ALA A 303 0.35 -23.79 -23.49
C ALA A 303 -0.48 -23.28 -24.69
N LEU A 304 -1.35 -24.12 -25.26
CA LEU A 304 -2.30 -23.73 -26.31
C LEU A 304 -3.29 -22.66 -25.82
N LYS A 305 -3.81 -22.80 -24.58
CA LYS A 305 -4.66 -21.78 -23.94
C LYS A 305 -3.93 -20.44 -23.83
N LEU A 306 -2.64 -20.41 -23.53
CA LEU A 306 -1.86 -19.17 -23.47
C LEU A 306 -1.60 -18.56 -24.86
N ILE A 307 -1.36 -19.37 -25.89
CA ILE A 307 -1.30 -18.91 -27.30
C ILE A 307 -2.63 -18.27 -27.69
N VAL A 308 -3.75 -18.97 -27.45
CA VAL A 308 -5.09 -18.46 -27.77
C VAL A 308 -5.41 -17.20 -26.96
N TYR A 309 -5.11 -17.20 -25.66
CA TYR A 309 -5.31 -16.03 -24.79
C TYR A 309 -4.64 -14.78 -25.34
N SER A 310 -3.45 -14.95 -25.92
CA SER A 310 -2.60 -13.86 -26.39
C SER A 310 -3.02 -13.30 -27.75
N ASN A 311 -3.62 -14.13 -28.60
CA ASN A 311 -3.90 -13.79 -30.00
C ASN A 311 -5.42 -13.69 -30.31
N VAL A 312 -6.30 -14.14 -29.42
CA VAL A 312 -7.77 -14.22 -29.63
C VAL A 312 -8.54 -13.50 -28.52
N ILE A 313 -9.47 -12.60 -28.88
CA ILE A 313 -10.33 -11.92 -27.88
C ILE A 313 -11.15 -12.91 -27.06
N SER A 314 -11.45 -12.52 -25.81
CA SER A 314 -12.11 -13.36 -24.79
C SER A 314 -13.28 -14.19 -25.29
N VAL A 315 -14.20 -13.58 -26.05
CA VAL A 315 -15.45 -14.20 -26.54
C VAL A 315 -15.19 -15.42 -27.42
N TYR A 316 -14.10 -15.45 -28.20
CA TYR A 316 -13.83 -16.53 -29.15
C TYR A 316 -12.81 -17.56 -28.67
N ARG A 317 -12.19 -17.36 -27.50
CA ARG A 317 -11.10 -18.22 -27.00
C ARG A 317 -11.51 -19.68 -26.88
N LYS A 318 -12.69 -19.93 -26.28
CA LYS A 318 -13.21 -21.30 -26.10
C LYS A 318 -13.38 -21.99 -27.45
N GLY A 319 -14.02 -21.34 -28.42
CA GLY A 319 -14.24 -21.89 -29.75
C GLY A 319 -12.96 -22.15 -30.55
N VAL A 320 -11.90 -21.35 -30.34
CA VAL A 320 -10.59 -21.60 -30.97
C VAL A 320 -9.87 -22.77 -30.31
N ILE A 321 -9.96 -22.92 -28.98
CA ILE A 321 -9.42 -24.09 -28.28
C ILE A 321 -10.14 -25.37 -28.70
N ASP A 322 -11.47 -25.36 -28.76
CA ASP A 322 -12.26 -26.51 -29.22
C ASP A 322 -11.89 -26.89 -30.66
N PHE A 323 -11.60 -25.91 -31.52
CA PHE A 323 -11.11 -26.16 -32.88
C PHE A 323 -9.71 -26.81 -32.90
N LEU A 324 -8.77 -26.29 -32.13
CA LEU A 324 -7.41 -26.84 -32.04
C LEU A 324 -7.41 -28.28 -31.51
N LEU A 325 -8.30 -28.59 -30.56
CA LEU A 325 -8.45 -29.93 -29.97
C LEU A 325 -9.34 -30.88 -30.78
N GLY A 326 -9.85 -30.46 -31.95
CA GLY A 326 -10.66 -31.31 -32.82
C GLY A 326 -12.16 -31.36 -32.48
N ASN A 327 -12.58 -30.78 -31.36
CA ASN A 327 -13.98 -30.70 -30.92
C ASN A 327 -14.86 -29.77 -31.79
N LYS A 328 -14.25 -28.95 -32.65
CA LYS A 328 -14.95 -28.06 -33.58
C LYS A 328 -14.36 -28.14 -34.98
N ALA A 329 -15.23 -28.21 -36.00
CA ALA A 329 -14.82 -28.37 -37.40
C ALA A 329 -14.11 -27.14 -38.00
N SER A 330 -14.52 -25.92 -37.65
CA SER A 330 -14.00 -24.68 -38.23
C SER A 330 -14.04 -23.50 -37.24
N ILE A 331 -13.26 -22.46 -37.54
CA ILE A 331 -13.30 -21.16 -36.86
C ILE A 331 -13.61 -20.08 -37.88
N GLY A 332 -14.44 -19.11 -37.48
CA GLY A 332 -14.80 -17.99 -38.32
C GLY A 332 -13.56 -17.16 -38.69
N ARG A 333 -13.56 -16.60 -39.90
CA ARG A 333 -12.44 -15.81 -40.45
C ARG A 333 -12.16 -14.53 -39.66
N ARG A 334 -13.21 -13.96 -39.04
CA ARG A 334 -13.13 -12.75 -38.20
C ARG A 334 -12.77 -13.05 -36.75
N ILE A 335 -11.58 -13.60 -36.52
CA ILE A 335 -11.04 -13.73 -35.16
C ILE A 335 -10.45 -12.38 -34.78
N PHE A 336 -11.16 -11.61 -33.94
CA PHE A 336 -10.67 -10.32 -33.51
C PHE A 336 -9.47 -10.48 -32.56
N LEU A 337 -8.50 -9.58 -32.72
CA LEU A 337 -7.26 -9.51 -31.96
C LEU A 337 -7.51 -9.02 -30.55
N THR A 338 -6.82 -9.61 -29.58
CA THR A 338 -6.82 -9.19 -28.16
C THR A 338 -6.42 -7.73 -27.93
N ALA A 339 -5.79 -7.10 -28.94
CA ALA A 339 -5.32 -5.73 -28.87
C ALA A 339 -5.42 -5.03 -30.23
N GLN A 340 -5.72 -3.73 -30.20
CA GLN A 340 -5.62 -2.83 -31.36
C GLN A 340 -4.18 -2.64 -31.87
N ARG A 341 -3.18 -3.18 -31.15
CA ARG A 341 -1.76 -3.17 -31.52
C ARG A 341 -1.22 -4.59 -31.33
N ASN A 342 -0.52 -5.11 -32.33
CA ASN A 342 -0.02 -6.49 -32.51
C ASN A 342 0.97 -7.02 -31.45
N GLN A 343 0.93 -6.53 -30.23
CA GLN A 343 1.93 -6.80 -29.20
C GLN A 343 1.21 -7.17 -27.89
N HIS A 344 0.90 -8.45 -27.76
CA HIS A 344 0.57 -9.08 -26.47
C HIS A 344 1.88 -9.43 -25.75
N PRO A 345 1.98 -9.31 -24.42
CA PRO A 345 3.24 -9.57 -23.71
C PRO A 345 3.66 -11.04 -23.63
N ILE A 346 2.74 -11.96 -23.90
CA ILE A 346 2.92 -13.41 -23.84
C ILE A 346 2.59 -13.97 -25.23
N PHE A 347 3.34 -14.96 -25.72
CA PHE A 347 3.09 -15.83 -26.90
C PHE A 347 2.32 -15.21 -28.10
N TYR A 348 2.61 -13.95 -28.43
CA TYR A 348 2.09 -13.31 -29.63
C TYR A 348 2.76 -13.87 -30.88
N ILE A 349 2.08 -13.86 -32.03
CA ILE A 349 2.58 -14.49 -33.27
C ILE A 349 4.02 -14.12 -33.61
N THR A 350 4.42 -12.84 -33.50
CA THR A 350 5.80 -12.43 -33.80
C THR A 350 6.82 -13.06 -32.84
N PHE A 351 6.46 -13.31 -31.58
CA PHE A 351 7.33 -14.05 -30.66
C PHE A 351 7.34 -15.55 -30.97
N LEU A 352 6.20 -16.14 -31.35
CA LEU A 352 6.17 -17.54 -31.81
C LEU A 352 7.06 -17.75 -33.04
N LEU A 353 7.08 -16.79 -33.97
CA LEU A 353 8.00 -16.80 -35.11
C LEU A 353 9.48 -16.77 -34.65
N LYS A 354 9.81 -15.97 -33.64
CA LYS A 354 11.17 -15.93 -33.06
C LYS A 354 11.59 -17.26 -32.45
N ILE A 355 10.67 -17.97 -31.77
CA ILE A 355 10.93 -19.32 -31.23
C ILE A 355 11.34 -20.28 -32.34
N VAL A 356 10.66 -20.24 -33.49
CA VAL A 356 11.01 -21.11 -34.63
C VAL A 356 12.33 -20.68 -35.29
N GLN A 357 12.57 -19.37 -35.42
CA GLN A 357 13.80 -18.84 -36.02
C GLN A 357 15.04 -19.17 -35.19
N SER A 358 14.94 -19.13 -33.85
CA SER A 358 16.04 -19.49 -32.96
C SER A 358 16.40 -20.98 -33.05
N GLN A 359 15.43 -21.86 -33.29
CA GLN A 359 15.68 -23.30 -33.49
C GLN A 359 16.47 -23.60 -34.76
N LYS A 360 16.36 -22.77 -35.81
CA LYS A 360 17.07 -22.93 -37.09
C LYS A 360 18.43 -22.22 -37.12
N ASN A 361 18.96 -21.72 -35.98
CA ASN A 361 20.17 -20.90 -35.87
C ASN A 361 20.17 -19.64 -36.77
N GLN A 362 18.99 -19.16 -37.20
CA GLN A 362 18.88 -18.01 -38.11
C GLN A 362 18.99 -16.65 -37.40
N LEU A 363 18.94 -16.64 -36.06
CA LEU A 363 19.10 -15.45 -35.22
C LEU A 363 20.29 -15.63 -34.29
N THR A 364 21.29 -14.75 -34.39
CA THR A 364 22.47 -14.69 -33.51
C THR A 364 22.25 -13.83 -32.26
N THR A 365 21.07 -13.24 -32.07
CA THR A 365 20.80 -12.33 -30.95
C THR A 365 20.07 -13.04 -29.81
N ILE A 366 20.80 -13.20 -28.71
CA ILE A 366 20.43 -13.91 -27.48
C ILE A 366 19.15 -13.34 -26.80
N CYS A 367 18.76 -12.09 -27.08
CA CYS A 367 17.51 -11.47 -26.60
C CYS A 367 16.22 -11.99 -27.29
N SER A 368 16.32 -13.03 -28.12
CA SER A 368 15.21 -13.57 -28.93
C SER A 368 14.41 -14.70 -28.26
N SER A 369 14.86 -15.20 -27.10
CA SER A 369 14.31 -16.38 -26.40
C SER A 369 13.30 -16.05 -25.28
N VAL A 370 13.15 -14.78 -24.91
CA VAL A 370 12.25 -14.35 -23.83
C VAL A 370 11.21 -13.35 -24.33
N CYS A 371 9.97 -13.49 -23.84
CA CYS A 371 8.89 -12.56 -24.15
C CYS A 371 8.88 -11.36 -23.19
N PRO A 372 8.18 -10.25 -23.55
CA PRO A 372 8.09 -9.08 -22.68
C PRO A 372 7.52 -9.37 -21.28
N ALA A 373 6.63 -10.35 -21.14
CA ALA A 373 6.12 -10.77 -19.83
C ALA A 373 7.23 -11.32 -18.93
N GLU A 374 8.09 -12.19 -19.45
CA GLU A 374 9.21 -12.76 -18.69
C GLU A 374 10.14 -11.64 -18.17
N GLN A 375 10.44 -10.64 -19.02
CA GLN A 375 11.27 -9.49 -18.65
C GLN A 375 10.66 -8.67 -17.50
N ILE A 376 9.34 -8.40 -17.57
CA ILE A 376 8.62 -7.65 -16.52
C ILE A 376 8.61 -8.44 -15.21
N LEU A 377 8.25 -9.73 -15.26
CA LEU A 377 8.13 -10.59 -14.09
C LEU A 377 9.50 -10.81 -13.43
N PHE A 378 10.55 -11.04 -14.21
CA PHE A 378 11.92 -11.12 -13.69
C PHE A 378 12.34 -9.82 -13.01
N ALA A 379 12.10 -8.66 -13.64
CA ALA A 379 12.41 -7.36 -13.03
C ALA A 379 11.65 -7.15 -11.71
N TRP A 380 10.40 -7.58 -11.64
CA TRP A 380 9.60 -7.56 -10.41
C TRP A 380 10.16 -8.48 -9.32
N LEU A 381 10.64 -9.68 -9.68
CA LEU A 381 11.30 -10.57 -8.73
C LEU A 381 12.63 -10.02 -8.23
N MET A 382 13.43 -9.36 -9.09
CA MET A 382 14.66 -8.69 -8.64
C MET A 382 14.35 -7.50 -7.73
N ALA A 383 13.28 -6.75 -8.00
CA ALA A 383 12.80 -5.71 -7.08
C ALA A 383 12.33 -6.30 -5.75
N TYR A 384 11.66 -7.46 -5.76
CA TYR A 384 11.30 -8.21 -4.56
C TYR A 384 12.54 -8.67 -3.78
N GLN A 385 13.62 -9.09 -4.46
CA GLN A 385 14.94 -9.34 -3.84
C GLN A 385 15.66 -8.07 -3.36
N THR A 386 14.95 -6.94 -3.37
CA THR A 386 15.40 -5.63 -2.94
C THR A 386 16.47 -4.98 -3.81
N VAL A 387 16.76 -5.50 -5.02
CA VAL A 387 17.62 -4.80 -5.98
C VAL A 387 17.04 -3.42 -6.27
N GLN A 388 17.92 -2.41 -6.28
CA GLN A 388 17.52 -1.04 -6.52
C GLN A 388 16.88 -0.89 -7.91
N PRO A 389 15.64 -0.37 -8.03
CA PRO A 389 14.93 -0.26 -9.30
C PRO A 389 15.67 0.42 -10.45
N SER A 390 16.50 1.42 -10.15
CA SER A 390 17.30 2.15 -11.14
C SER A 390 18.47 1.35 -11.70
N ASP A 391 18.81 0.22 -11.07
CA ASP A 391 19.96 -0.61 -11.42
C ASP A 391 19.55 -1.99 -11.97
N ILE A 392 18.25 -2.35 -11.93
CA ILE A 392 17.74 -3.64 -12.47
C ILE A 392 18.04 -3.78 -13.97
N SER A 393 17.93 -2.71 -14.76
CA SER A 393 18.26 -2.74 -16.20
C SER A 393 19.77 -2.83 -16.50
N LYS A 394 20.61 -2.75 -15.47
CA LYS A 394 22.06 -2.89 -15.56
C LYS A 394 22.56 -4.26 -15.11
N LEU A 395 21.67 -5.11 -14.60
CA LEU A 395 22.02 -6.46 -14.17
C LEU A 395 22.47 -7.28 -15.38
N LYS A 396 23.61 -7.93 -15.23
CA LYS A 396 24.23 -8.82 -16.21
C LYS A 396 24.49 -10.18 -15.56
N LEU A 397 24.82 -11.19 -16.36
CA LEU A 397 25.24 -12.50 -15.83
C LEU A 397 26.43 -12.39 -14.85
N SER A 398 27.37 -11.46 -15.10
CA SER A 398 28.52 -11.21 -14.21
C SER A 398 28.15 -10.72 -12.80
N ASN A 399 26.90 -10.29 -12.59
CA ASN A 399 26.39 -9.95 -11.26
C ASN A 399 25.93 -11.18 -10.46
N PHE A 400 25.89 -12.37 -11.07
CA PHE A 400 25.40 -13.59 -10.45
C PHE A 400 26.52 -14.61 -10.27
N LYS A 401 26.54 -15.25 -9.11
CA LYS A 401 27.40 -16.40 -8.81
C LYS A 401 26.52 -17.62 -8.57
N PHE A 402 26.96 -18.76 -9.09
CA PHE A 402 26.22 -20.01 -9.04
C PHE A 402 27.05 -21.03 -8.28
N LEU A 403 26.51 -21.56 -7.18
CA LEU A 403 27.14 -22.67 -6.47
C LEU A 403 26.58 -23.97 -7.05
N GLU A 404 27.46 -24.80 -7.60
CA GLU A 404 27.10 -26.05 -8.25
C GLU A 404 27.50 -27.27 -7.40
N ARG A 405 26.72 -28.34 -7.53
CA ARG A 405 27.12 -29.67 -7.04
C ARG A 405 28.16 -30.29 -7.97
N ARG A 406 28.76 -31.40 -7.52
CA ARG A 406 29.64 -32.24 -8.35
C ARG A 406 28.99 -32.75 -9.64
N ASP A 407 27.66 -32.82 -9.73
CA ASP A 407 26.92 -33.21 -10.93
C ASP A 407 26.62 -32.04 -11.88
N GLY A 408 27.15 -30.84 -11.60
CA GLY A 408 26.95 -29.63 -12.41
C GLY A 408 25.60 -28.93 -12.18
N LYS A 409 24.74 -29.42 -11.26
CA LYS A 409 23.48 -28.75 -10.95
C LYS A 409 23.70 -27.58 -9.98
N VAL A 410 23.22 -26.41 -10.37
CA VAL A 410 23.18 -25.20 -9.53
C VAL A 410 22.28 -25.45 -8.31
N GLN A 411 22.81 -25.22 -7.11
CA GLN A 411 22.08 -25.27 -5.84
C GLN A 411 21.68 -23.88 -5.36
N TYR A 412 22.61 -22.92 -5.43
CA TYR A 412 22.41 -21.58 -4.91
C TYR A 412 22.80 -20.51 -5.92
N ILE A 413 22.07 -19.41 -5.85
CA ILE A 413 22.26 -18.23 -6.70
C ILE A 413 22.53 -17.06 -5.76
N GLU A 414 23.70 -16.46 -5.91
CA GLU A 414 24.07 -15.20 -5.25
C GLU A 414 24.06 -14.08 -6.27
N CYS A 415 23.69 -12.87 -5.85
CA CYS A 415 23.71 -11.71 -6.71
C CYS A 415 24.38 -10.52 -6.02
N ASP A 416 25.48 -10.07 -6.62
CA ASP A 416 26.28 -8.92 -6.20
C ASP A 416 26.22 -7.87 -7.29
N TYR A 417 25.68 -6.69 -6.96
CA TYR A 417 25.49 -5.64 -7.96
C TYR A 417 25.95 -4.28 -7.45
N PHE A 418 26.39 -3.44 -8.39
CA PHE A 418 26.82 -2.08 -8.10
C PHE A 418 25.62 -1.12 -8.11
N LYS A 419 25.36 -0.48 -6.97
CA LYS A 419 24.27 0.48 -6.82
C LYS A 419 24.76 1.89 -7.13
N SER A 420 24.41 2.41 -8.30
CA SER A 420 25.04 3.64 -8.82
C SER A 420 24.85 4.87 -7.93
N ARG A 421 23.69 5.00 -7.27
CA ARG A 421 23.40 6.15 -6.38
C ARG A 421 24.09 6.10 -5.03
N ALA A 422 24.58 4.93 -4.63
CA ALA A 422 25.32 4.72 -3.38
C ALA A 422 26.83 4.55 -3.63
N ASN A 423 27.23 4.42 -4.89
CA ASN A 423 28.62 4.19 -5.31
C ASN A 423 29.27 3.00 -4.58
N ASN A 424 28.51 1.91 -4.38
CA ASN A 424 28.97 0.75 -3.64
C ASN A 424 28.30 -0.55 -4.15
N TYR A 425 28.91 -1.69 -3.85
CA TYR A 425 28.38 -3.01 -4.12
C TYR A 425 27.44 -3.46 -3.01
N TYR A 426 26.38 -4.17 -3.39
CA TYR A 426 25.41 -4.76 -2.47
C TYR A 426 25.17 -6.21 -2.88
N GLN A 427 25.16 -7.08 -1.88
CA GLN A 427 24.78 -8.48 -2.00
C GLN A 427 23.30 -8.62 -1.62
N VAL A 428 22.51 -9.24 -2.50
CA VAL A 428 21.13 -9.63 -2.16
C VAL A 428 21.09 -11.03 -1.54
N ARG A 429 19.96 -11.36 -0.93
CA ARG A 429 19.75 -12.66 -0.28
C ARG A 429 20.02 -13.82 -1.26
N THR A 430 20.85 -14.77 -0.83
CA THR A 430 21.12 -16.00 -1.56
C THR A 430 19.84 -16.83 -1.75
N LEU A 431 19.64 -17.35 -2.96
CA LEU A 431 18.46 -18.10 -3.33
C LEU A 431 18.79 -19.56 -3.58
N SER A 432 17.93 -20.46 -3.07
CA SER A 432 17.93 -21.85 -3.48
C SER A 432 17.38 -21.99 -4.89
N ALA A 433 18.13 -22.62 -5.78
CA ALA A 433 17.68 -22.96 -7.14
C ALA A 433 16.60 -24.06 -7.15
N TYR A 434 16.37 -24.73 -6.02
CA TYR A 434 15.30 -25.72 -5.86
C TYR A 434 13.95 -25.08 -5.55
N ASP A 435 13.93 -23.90 -4.93
CA ASP A 435 12.69 -23.18 -4.65
C ASP A 435 12.13 -22.56 -5.93
N ASP A 436 10.81 -22.42 -6.02
CA ASP A 436 10.14 -21.88 -7.21
C ASP A 436 10.71 -20.52 -7.63
N LEU A 437 11.06 -19.67 -6.65
CA LEU A 437 11.65 -18.35 -6.88
C LEU A 437 13.04 -18.46 -7.55
N GLY A 438 13.97 -19.19 -6.93
CA GLY A 438 15.32 -19.34 -7.48
C GLY A 438 15.31 -20.09 -8.81
N ARG A 439 14.46 -21.11 -8.97
CA ARG A 439 14.29 -21.84 -10.23
C ARG A 439 13.85 -20.91 -11.37
N SER A 440 12.88 -20.04 -11.11
CA SER A 440 12.37 -19.09 -12.11
C SER A 440 13.41 -18.07 -12.55
N ILE A 441 14.23 -17.57 -11.60
CA ILE A 441 15.33 -16.63 -11.84
C ILE A 441 16.45 -17.30 -12.62
N LEU A 442 16.88 -18.50 -12.19
CA LEU A 442 17.93 -19.26 -12.88
C LEU A 442 17.54 -19.55 -14.32
N ARG A 443 16.31 -20.04 -14.54
CA ARG A 443 15.81 -20.34 -15.89
C ARG A 443 15.80 -19.10 -16.77
N TYR A 444 15.37 -17.96 -16.24
CA TYR A 444 15.38 -16.70 -17.00
C TYR A 444 16.81 -16.28 -17.39
N ILE A 445 17.77 -16.36 -16.45
CA ILE A 445 19.17 -16.01 -16.73
C ILE A 445 19.74 -16.94 -17.80
N GLN A 446 19.47 -18.24 -17.71
CA GLN A 446 19.86 -19.23 -18.73
C GLN A 446 19.29 -18.88 -20.10
N ASP A 447 18.01 -18.54 -20.18
CA ASP A 447 17.36 -18.20 -21.44
C ASP A 447 17.95 -16.93 -22.07
N VAL A 448 18.32 -15.93 -21.27
CA VAL A 448 18.82 -14.62 -21.75
C VAL A 448 20.33 -14.59 -21.99
N THR A 449 21.10 -15.56 -21.49
CA THR A 449 22.58 -15.47 -21.54
C THR A 449 23.26 -16.75 -21.98
N GLU A 450 22.50 -17.85 -22.08
CA GLU A 450 23.00 -19.21 -22.29
C GLU A 450 24.05 -19.63 -21.26
N MET A 451 24.12 -18.92 -20.12
CA MET A 451 25.20 -19.04 -19.12
C MET A 451 26.61 -18.78 -19.69
N LYS A 452 26.72 -18.08 -20.83
CA LYS A 452 27.99 -17.81 -21.51
C LYS A 452 28.26 -16.31 -21.66
N ASN A 453 27.24 -15.53 -21.96
CA ASN A 453 27.42 -14.11 -22.27
C ASN A 453 27.34 -13.23 -21.02
N SER A 454 28.49 -12.79 -20.52
CA SER A 454 28.61 -11.97 -19.29
C SER A 454 28.18 -10.52 -19.45
N GLU A 455 28.09 -10.00 -20.69
CA GLU A 455 27.92 -8.58 -20.96
C GLU A 455 26.47 -8.17 -21.26
N ILE A 456 25.60 -9.14 -21.56
CA ILE A 456 24.20 -8.88 -21.86
C ILE A 456 23.46 -8.43 -20.60
N CYS A 457 22.78 -7.29 -20.70
CA CYS A 457 21.82 -6.88 -19.69
C CYS A 457 20.62 -7.83 -19.69
N LEU A 458 20.28 -8.37 -18.52
CA LEU A 458 19.20 -9.33 -18.32
C LEU A 458 17.82 -8.71 -18.56
N VAL A 459 17.67 -7.40 -18.35
CA VAL A 459 16.41 -6.69 -18.51
C VAL A 459 16.64 -5.44 -19.35
N PRO A 460 15.85 -5.19 -20.41
CA PRO A 460 15.90 -3.92 -21.11
C PRO A 460 15.43 -2.77 -20.22
N GLN A 461 15.65 -1.53 -20.65
CA GLN A 461 15.13 -0.37 -19.94
C GLN A 461 13.59 -0.36 -19.99
N LEU A 462 12.95 -0.77 -18.90
CA LEU A 462 11.50 -0.77 -18.78
C LEU A 462 10.94 0.65 -18.59
N PRO A 463 9.68 0.91 -19.00
CA PRO A 463 9.00 2.17 -18.71
C PRO A 463 8.99 2.49 -17.20
N LYS A 464 9.12 3.78 -16.86
CA LYS A 464 9.09 4.24 -15.45
C LYS A 464 7.76 3.91 -14.75
N ALA A 465 6.67 3.86 -15.50
CA ALA A 465 5.36 3.48 -15.01
C ALA A 465 4.53 2.85 -16.13
N PHE A 466 3.74 1.84 -15.80
CA PHE A 466 2.76 1.25 -16.72
C PHE A 466 1.39 1.88 -16.47
N ILE A 467 0.67 2.19 -17.55
CA ILE A 467 -0.71 2.71 -17.46
C ILE A 467 -1.64 1.59 -16.99
N THR A 468 -2.66 1.92 -16.20
CA THR A 468 -3.69 0.98 -15.77
C THR A 468 -4.82 0.77 -16.78
N GLY A 469 -5.45 -0.39 -16.73
CA GLY A 469 -6.64 -0.74 -17.49
C GLY A 469 -6.42 -1.98 -18.35
N THR A 470 -7.51 -2.58 -18.80
CA THR A 470 -7.55 -3.90 -19.46
C THR A 470 -6.61 -4.05 -20.66
N GLN A 471 -6.32 -2.96 -21.38
CA GLN A 471 -5.42 -2.95 -22.54
C GLN A 471 -3.94 -2.81 -22.19
N SER A 472 -3.62 -2.55 -20.91
CA SER A 472 -2.26 -2.43 -20.42
C SER A 472 -1.50 -3.73 -20.60
N ILE A 473 -0.18 -3.62 -20.81
CA ILE A 473 0.71 -4.78 -20.88
C ILE A 473 0.70 -5.55 -19.54
N VAL A 474 0.70 -4.84 -18.41
CA VAL A 474 0.68 -5.46 -17.08
C VAL A 474 -0.64 -6.17 -16.83
N SER A 475 -1.78 -5.55 -17.21
CA SER A 475 -3.08 -6.21 -17.09
C SER A 475 -3.14 -7.49 -17.91
N ARG A 476 -2.69 -7.47 -19.15
CA ARG A 476 -2.67 -8.65 -20.02
C ARG A 476 -1.75 -9.77 -19.51
N VAL A 477 -0.65 -9.44 -18.84
CA VAL A 477 0.18 -10.45 -18.16
C VAL A 477 -0.58 -11.05 -16.98
N LEU A 478 -1.07 -10.24 -16.04
CA LEU A 478 -1.67 -10.74 -14.81
C LEU A 478 -3.02 -11.44 -15.04
N LEU A 479 -3.86 -10.96 -15.96
CA LEU A 479 -5.13 -11.59 -16.31
C LEU A 479 -4.97 -12.92 -17.04
N SER A 480 -3.77 -13.28 -17.52
CA SER A 480 -3.53 -14.63 -18.05
C SER A 480 -3.71 -15.70 -16.97
N LEU A 481 -3.53 -15.34 -15.69
CA LEU A 481 -3.81 -16.21 -14.54
C LEU A 481 -5.30 -16.52 -14.38
N GLU A 482 -6.21 -15.82 -15.08
CA GLU A 482 -7.64 -16.16 -15.08
C GLU A 482 -7.99 -17.37 -15.95
N ILE A 483 -7.04 -17.91 -16.73
CA ILE A 483 -7.22 -19.18 -17.42
C ILE A 483 -7.42 -20.29 -16.37
N ASP A 484 -8.52 -21.03 -16.43
CA ASP A 484 -8.97 -21.94 -15.34
C ASP A 484 -7.91 -22.89 -14.80
N SER A 485 -7.13 -23.53 -15.68
CA SER A 485 -6.06 -24.45 -15.29
C SER A 485 -4.92 -23.73 -14.57
N LEU A 486 -4.54 -22.54 -15.03
CA LEU A 486 -3.51 -21.72 -14.41
C LEU A 486 -4.00 -21.08 -13.09
N LYS A 487 -5.26 -20.65 -13.05
CA LYS A 487 -5.91 -20.17 -11.82
C LYS A 487 -5.91 -21.25 -10.75
N SER A 488 -6.31 -22.47 -11.12
CA SER A 488 -6.34 -23.63 -10.22
C SER A 488 -4.94 -23.97 -9.71
N LEU A 489 -3.94 -23.95 -10.60
CA LEU A 489 -2.53 -24.11 -10.23
C LEU A 489 -2.09 -23.04 -9.21
N LEU A 490 -2.36 -21.76 -9.47
CA LEU A 490 -2.02 -20.67 -8.55
C LEU A 490 -2.68 -20.85 -7.19
N MET A 491 -3.99 -21.14 -7.15
CA MET A 491 -4.72 -21.30 -5.89
C MET A 491 -4.21 -22.51 -5.10
N SER A 492 -3.83 -23.61 -5.78
CA SER A 492 -3.21 -24.77 -5.13
C SER A 492 -1.86 -24.43 -4.50
N LYS A 493 -1.02 -23.63 -5.18
CA LYS A 493 0.28 -23.18 -4.67
C LYS A 493 0.13 -22.24 -3.47
N LEU A 494 -0.77 -21.27 -3.57
CA LEU A 494 -1.09 -20.34 -2.46
C LEU A 494 -1.55 -21.12 -1.22
N LYS A 495 -2.43 -22.11 -1.39
CA LYS A 495 -2.89 -22.98 -0.30
C LYS A 495 -1.73 -23.78 0.32
N ARG A 496 -0.88 -24.39 -0.51
CA ARG A 496 0.28 -25.17 -0.07
C ARG A 496 1.27 -24.33 0.74
N GLU A 497 1.53 -23.10 0.32
CA GLU A 497 2.42 -22.16 1.02
C GLU A 497 1.73 -21.42 2.19
N ARG A 498 0.44 -21.68 2.45
CA ARG A 498 -0.38 -20.97 3.45
C ARG A 498 -0.41 -19.46 3.24
N VAL A 499 -0.38 -19.04 1.99
CA VAL A 499 -0.40 -17.64 1.56
C VAL A 499 -1.79 -17.27 1.04
N THR A 500 -2.21 -16.04 1.31
CA THR A 500 -3.53 -15.52 0.88
C THR A 500 -3.52 -15.15 -0.60
N SER A 501 -4.65 -15.22 -1.30
CA SER A 501 -4.75 -14.79 -2.71
C SER A 501 -4.93 -13.28 -2.90
N VAL A 502 -4.73 -12.48 -1.84
CA VAL A 502 -5.15 -11.08 -1.78
C VAL A 502 -4.62 -10.23 -2.93
N PHE A 503 -3.36 -10.42 -3.34
CA PHE A 503 -2.77 -9.66 -4.44
C PHE A 503 -3.51 -9.91 -5.76
N PHE A 504 -3.66 -11.18 -6.14
CA PHE A 504 -4.29 -11.56 -7.40
C PHE A 504 -5.78 -11.25 -7.39
N THR A 505 -6.48 -11.55 -6.30
CA THR A 505 -7.92 -11.26 -6.17
C THR A 505 -8.20 -9.76 -6.24
N ALA A 506 -7.44 -8.93 -5.51
CA ALA A 506 -7.56 -7.48 -5.58
C ALA A 506 -7.29 -6.95 -6.99
N PHE A 507 -6.26 -7.47 -7.65
CA PHE A 507 -5.93 -7.12 -9.01
C PHE A 507 -7.08 -7.44 -10.01
N CYS A 508 -7.68 -8.64 -9.93
CA CYS A 508 -8.81 -9.01 -10.79
C CYS A 508 -10.01 -8.06 -10.63
N HIS A 509 -10.36 -7.68 -9.39
CA HIS A 509 -11.46 -6.75 -9.15
C HIS A 509 -11.14 -5.33 -9.63
N LEU A 510 -9.90 -4.86 -9.45
CA LEU A 510 -9.43 -3.59 -10.01
C LEU A 510 -9.58 -3.53 -11.53
N ASP A 511 -9.24 -4.63 -12.23
CA ASP A 511 -9.30 -4.66 -13.68
C ASP A 511 -10.73 -4.77 -14.21
N ARG A 512 -11.57 -5.61 -13.57
CA ARG A 512 -12.97 -5.83 -13.98
C ARG A 512 -13.89 -4.65 -13.70
N ASN A 513 -13.79 -4.08 -12.49
CA ASN A 513 -14.75 -3.09 -12.00
C ASN A 513 -14.17 -1.67 -11.99
N GLY A 514 -12.85 -1.52 -12.15
CA GLY A 514 -12.18 -0.24 -12.07
C GLY A 514 -12.23 0.59 -13.34
N ILE A 515 -12.54 1.88 -13.19
CA ILE A 515 -12.67 2.82 -14.31
C ILE A 515 -11.40 3.69 -14.42
N SER A 516 -10.60 3.43 -15.45
CA SER A 516 -9.36 4.18 -15.74
C SER A 516 -9.64 5.62 -16.17
N LYS A 517 -8.71 6.54 -15.89
CA LYS A 517 -8.83 7.96 -16.29
C LYS A 517 -9.12 8.18 -17.78
N PHE A 518 -8.69 7.28 -18.66
CA PHE A 518 -9.01 7.36 -20.09
C PHE A 518 -10.45 6.96 -20.39
N ALA A 519 -10.96 5.92 -19.72
CA ALA A 519 -12.36 5.51 -19.81
C ALA A 519 -13.29 6.60 -19.24
N GLN A 520 -12.87 7.28 -18.17
CA GLN A 520 -13.62 8.39 -17.55
C GLN A 520 -13.93 9.52 -18.55
N LYS A 521 -12.97 9.87 -19.42
CA LYS A 521 -13.16 10.93 -20.42
C LYS A 521 -14.20 10.61 -21.50
N ARG A 522 -14.59 9.34 -21.64
CA ARG A 522 -15.58 8.89 -22.63
C ARG A 522 -16.99 8.77 -22.04
N LEU A 523 -17.14 8.94 -20.72
CA LEU A 523 -18.43 8.84 -20.05
C LEU A 523 -19.15 10.20 -20.06
N PRO A 524 -20.48 10.24 -20.29
CA PRO A 524 -21.25 11.49 -20.36
C PRO A 524 -21.25 12.29 -19.03
N ASN A 525 -21.11 11.61 -17.89
CA ASN A 525 -21.17 12.19 -16.55
C ASN A 525 -19.91 11.83 -15.73
N SER A 526 -18.78 12.47 -16.03
CA SER A 526 -17.48 12.19 -15.40
C SER A 526 -17.38 12.53 -13.90
N ASN A 527 -18.38 13.18 -13.31
CA ASN A 527 -18.34 13.67 -11.93
C ASN A 527 -18.80 12.65 -10.85
N LYS A 528 -19.32 11.46 -11.23
CA LYS A 528 -19.73 10.40 -10.28
C LYS A 528 -19.18 9.04 -10.71
N ILE A 529 -17.88 8.84 -10.55
CA ILE A 529 -17.23 7.54 -10.78
C ILE A 529 -17.08 6.84 -9.44
N GLU A 530 -17.79 5.75 -9.23
CA GLU A 530 -17.77 5.01 -7.97
C GLU A 530 -16.49 4.17 -7.77
N THR A 531 -15.90 3.69 -8.86
CA THR A 531 -14.76 2.75 -8.84
C THR A 531 -13.52 3.30 -9.58
N PRO A 532 -13.02 4.49 -9.22
CA PRO A 532 -11.88 5.07 -9.92
C PRO A 532 -10.61 4.24 -9.68
N ILE A 533 -9.77 4.11 -10.70
CA ILE A 533 -8.42 3.54 -10.55
C ILE A 533 -7.34 4.58 -10.80
N ARG A 534 -6.25 4.47 -10.03
CA ARG A 534 -5.00 5.20 -10.28
C ARG A 534 -4.57 5.03 -11.73
N HIS A 535 -4.08 6.10 -12.37
CA HIS A 535 -3.70 6.09 -13.79
C HIS A 535 -2.53 5.15 -14.11
N THR A 536 -1.67 4.88 -13.13
CA THR A 536 -0.48 4.03 -13.30
C THR A 536 -0.45 2.92 -12.27
N PHE A 537 0.03 1.75 -12.69
CA PHE A 537 0.37 0.65 -11.79
C PHE A 537 1.49 1.04 -10.83
N PHE A 538 1.62 0.28 -9.74
CA PHE A 538 2.74 0.38 -8.83
C PHE A 538 4.07 0.15 -9.59
N GLY A 539 5.11 0.87 -9.17
CA GLY A 539 6.45 0.73 -9.73
C GLY A 539 7.30 -0.28 -8.95
N MET A 540 8.46 -0.63 -9.52
CA MET A 540 9.47 -1.50 -8.88
C MET A 540 9.94 -0.96 -7.52
N SER A 541 9.96 0.36 -7.32
CA SER A 541 10.26 0.96 -6.01
C SER A 541 9.26 0.54 -4.94
N SER A 542 7.97 0.47 -5.26
CA SER A 542 6.94 0.04 -4.32
C SER A 542 7.03 -1.45 -4.00
N ILE A 543 7.39 -2.29 -4.98
CA ILE A 543 7.67 -3.71 -4.75
C ILE A 543 8.85 -3.87 -3.79
N LYS A 544 9.97 -3.18 -4.08
CA LYS A 544 11.16 -3.21 -3.22
C LYS A 544 10.81 -2.80 -1.79
N THR A 545 10.18 -1.63 -1.61
CA THR A 545 9.87 -1.10 -0.28
C THR A 545 8.94 -2.04 0.49
N SER A 546 7.91 -2.58 -0.16
CA SER A 546 7.04 -3.58 0.45
C SER A 546 7.78 -4.85 0.87
N SER A 547 8.77 -5.30 0.09
CA SER A 547 9.61 -6.46 0.45
C SER A 547 10.46 -6.20 1.70
N VAL A 548 11.05 -5.01 1.81
CA VAL A 548 11.78 -4.60 3.03
C VAL A 548 10.85 -4.56 4.23
N TYR A 549 9.64 -3.99 4.08
CA TYR A 549 8.64 -3.92 5.15
C TYR A 549 8.18 -5.32 5.58
N ALA A 550 7.86 -6.19 4.63
CA ALA A 550 7.47 -7.58 4.88
C ALA A 550 8.55 -8.38 5.62
N SER A 551 9.82 -8.02 5.44
CA SER A 551 10.97 -8.70 6.04
C SER A 551 11.42 -8.08 7.37
N SER A 552 10.70 -7.10 7.91
CA SER A 552 11.08 -6.34 9.12
C SER A 552 11.30 -7.23 10.35
N GLU A 553 10.55 -8.32 10.46
CA GLU A 553 10.69 -9.34 11.53
C GLU A 553 12.04 -10.06 11.50
N SER A 554 12.65 -10.20 10.32
CA SER A 554 13.90 -10.95 10.14
C SER A 554 15.18 -10.11 10.26
N TYR A 555 15.01 -8.78 10.33
CA TYR A 555 16.14 -7.87 10.46
C TYR A 555 16.68 -7.90 11.88
N ASP A 556 18.01 -8.01 11.94
CA ASP A 556 18.78 -8.02 13.16
C ASP A 556 20.06 -7.20 12.89
N PRO A 557 20.24 -6.05 13.57
CA PRO A 557 21.40 -5.19 13.35
C PRO A 557 22.71 -5.81 13.85
N THR A 558 22.66 -6.93 14.58
CA THR A 558 23.85 -7.67 15.02
C THR A 558 24.40 -8.61 13.94
N LYS A 559 23.64 -8.85 12.86
CA LYS A 559 24.11 -9.66 11.73
C LYS A 559 25.19 -8.90 10.96
N LEU A 560 26.23 -9.63 10.60
CA LEU A 560 27.35 -9.11 9.80
C LEU A 560 26.95 -8.66 8.39
N LEU A 561 25.88 -9.26 7.84
CA LEU A 561 25.45 -9.03 6.47
C LEU A 561 24.02 -8.48 6.45
N ASN A 562 23.88 -7.31 5.84
CA ASN A 562 22.58 -6.77 5.43
C ASN A 562 22.36 -7.08 3.94
N PHE A 563 21.36 -7.92 3.66
CA PHE A 563 21.00 -8.34 2.30
C PHE A 563 20.07 -7.37 1.58
N ASN A 564 19.66 -6.27 2.23
CA ASN A 564 18.89 -5.21 1.59
C ASN A 564 19.83 -4.28 0.82
N SER A 565 19.33 -3.65 -0.25
CA SER A 565 20.13 -2.68 -1.01
C SER A 565 20.32 -1.31 -0.33
N HIS A 566 20.50 -1.27 0.98
CA HIS A 566 20.82 -0.07 1.77
C HIS A 566 21.53 -0.46 3.08
N THR A 567 22.08 0.51 3.79
CA THR A 567 22.82 0.28 5.03
C THR A 567 21.89 0.10 6.23
N ASP A 568 22.37 -0.51 7.32
CA ASP A 568 21.61 -0.66 8.58
C ASP A 568 21.09 0.67 9.12
N ARG A 569 21.95 1.70 9.09
CA ARG A 569 21.53 3.07 9.40
C ARG A 569 20.35 3.55 8.55
N THR A 570 20.31 3.18 7.27
CA THR A 570 19.17 3.52 6.38
C THR A 570 17.94 2.68 6.71
N GLU A 571 18.10 1.40 7.06
CA GLU A 571 17.01 0.54 7.53
C GLU A 571 16.30 1.18 8.73
N GLU A 572 17.07 1.53 9.76
CA GLU A 572 16.55 2.09 11.01
C GLU A 572 15.90 3.46 10.80
N SER A 573 16.54 4.33 10.02
CA SER A 573 16.05 5.71 9.86
C SER A 573 14.93 5.86 8.83
N SER A 574 14.80 4.95 7.87
CA SER A 574 13.90 5.13 6.70
C SER A 574 12.89 4.00 6.48
N TYR A 575 13.08 2.80 7.05
CA TYR A 575 12.17 1.67 6.86
C TYR A 575 11.56 1.16 8.17
N ARG A 576 12.20 1.43 9.32
CA ARG A 576 11.68 1.16 10.68
C ARG A 576 11.00 2.38 11.28
N VAL A 577 10.07 2.93 10.53
CA VAL A 577 9.33 4.15 10.87
C VAL A 577 7.87 3.82 11.19
N CYS A 578 7.14 4.78 11.76
CA CYS A 578 5.71 4.62 12.08
C CYS A 578 4.83 4.30 10.85
N ASP A 579 5.29 4.61 9.63
CA ASP A 579 4.59 4.26 8.39
C ASP A 579 4.69 2.75 8.05
N ASN A 580 5.58 2.00 8.71
CA ASN A 580 5.71 0.56 8.54
C ASN A 580 4.82 -0.17 9.57
N GLU A 581 3.63 -0.57 9.12
CA GLU A 581 2.66 -1.26 9.98
C GLU A 581 3.19 -2.60 10.53
N GLU A 582 4.01 -3.33 9.76
CA GLU A 582 4.63 -4.57 10.23
C GLU A 582 5.58 -4.29 11.40
N TRP A 583 6.39 -3.25 11.30
CA TRP A 583 7.28 -2.80 12.37
C TRP A 583 6.50 -2.37 13.62
N ASN A 584 5.45 -1.57 13.47
CA ASN A 584 4.60 -1.17 14.60
C ASN A 584 3.95 -2.38 15.28
N ASN A 585 3.48 -3.35 14.51
CA ASN A 585 2.89 -4.58 15.02
C ASN A 585 3.91 -5.44 15.79
N ILE A 586 5.17 -5.48 15.33
CA ILE A 586 6.27 -6.13 16.06
C ILE A 586 6.53 -5.41 17.38
N CYS A 587 6.72 -4.09 17.36
CA CYS A 587 6.93 -3.29 18.57
C CYS A 587 5.80 -3.51 19.58
N GLY A 588 4.53 -3.45 19.14
CA GLY A 588 3.38 -3.70 20.01
C GLY A 588 3.34 -5.12 20.59
N ARG A 589 3.75 -6.14 19.83
CA ARG A 589 3.87 -7.53 20.31
C ARG A 589 4.95 -7.65 21.39
N VAL A 590 6.13 -7.08 21.14
CA VAL A 590 7.26 -7.10 22.09
C VAL A 590 6.88 -6.38 23.38
N THR A 591 6.31 -5.17 23.29
CA THR A 591 5.86 -4.41 24.47
C THR A 591 4.85 -5.21 25.29
N ARG A 592 3.85 -5.84 24.66
CA ARG A 592 2.88 -6.70 25.39
C ARG A 592 3.55 -7.90 26.06
N ALA A 593 4.51 -8.54 25.39
CA ALA A 593 5.23 -9.68 25.95
C ALA A 593 6.05 -9.25 27.18
N VAL A 594 6.80 -8.15 27.09
CA VAL A 594 7.59 -7.60 28.20
C VAL A 594 6.70 -7.17 29.36
N MET A 595 5.62 -6.42 29.10
CA MET A 595 4.70 -5.98 30.16
C MET A 595 4.01 -7.16 30.86
N ARG A 596 3.71 -8.23 30.12
CA ARG A 596 3.18 -9.47 30.70
C ARG A 596 4.23 -10.19 31.55
N ASP A 597 5.48 -10.21 31.12
CA ASP A 597 6.57 -10.80 31.91
C ASP A 597 6.77 -10.04 33.22
N LEU A 598 6.84 -8.70 33.15
CA LEU A 598 6.91 -7.83 34.31
C LEU A 598 5.71 -8.05 35.25
N SER A 599 4.50 -8.19 34.73
CA SER A 599 3.32 -8.40 35.58
C SER A 599 3.35 -9.75 36.31
N ILE A 600 3.89 -10.79 35.68
CA ILE A 600 3.94 -12.14 36.26
C ILE A 600 5.12 -12.29 37.23
N ASN A 601 6.29 -11.79 36.85
CA ASN A 601 7.56 -12.08 37.53
C ASN A 601 8.01 -10.97 38.46
N VAL A 602 7.66 -9.70 38.19
CA VAL A 602 8.17 -8.54 38.95
C VAL A 602 7.07 -7.91 39.81
N MET A 603 5.86 -7.74 39.28
CA MET A 603 4.78 -6.97 39.93
C MET A 603 3.76 -7.84 40.70
N ARG A 604 4.08 -9.09 41.00
CA ARG A 604 3.17 -10.01 41.71
C ARG A 604 3.21 -9.78 43.22
N CYS A 605 2.06 -9.52 43.85
CA CYS A 605 1.95 -9.48 45.32
C CYS A 605 2.34 -10.82 45.95
N SER A 606 2.87 -10.79 47.19
CA SER A 606 3.26 -12.01 47.88
C SER A 606 2.05 -12.92 48.13
N LYS A 607 2.28 -14.23 48.27
CA LYS A 607 1.21 -15.17 48.65
C LYS A 607 0.54 -14.78 49.97
N ASN A 608 1.29 -14.15 50.87
CA ASN A 608 0.82 -13.71 52.19
C ASN A 608 -0.19 -12.55 52.08
N ASP A 609 0.12 -11.54 51.26
CA ASP A 609 -0.76 -10.38 51.05
C ASP A 609 -2.09 -10.79 50.41
N ARG A 610 -2.05 -11.78 49.53
CA ARG A 610 -3.24 -12.34 48.88
C ARG A 610 -4.11 -13.17 49.85
N GLN A 611 -3.52 -13.74 50.90
CA GLN A 611 -4.23 -14.58 51.86
C GLN A 611 -4.92 -13.74 52.94
N ILE A 612 -4.29 -12.63 53.36
CA ILE A 612 -4.83 -11.67 54.34
C ILE A 612 -6.10 -10.99 53.80
N PHE A 613 -6.10 -10.54 52.54
CA PHE A 613 -7.23 -9.83 51.94
C PHE A 613 -8.51 -10.69 51.79
N ASN A 614 -8.36 -11.99 51.52
CA ASN A 614 -9.50 -12.87 51.19
C ASN A 614 -10.14 -13.56 52.41
N CYS A 615 -9.51 -13.59 53.59
CA CYS A 615 -10.02 -14.41 54.70
C CYS A 615 -11.07 -13.72 55.57
N GLU A 616 -10.99 -12.41 55.84
CA GLU A 616 -11.87 -11.79 56.84
C GLU A 616 -13.21 -11.31 56.26
N PHE A 617 -13.18 -10.67 55.09
CA PHE A 617 -14.39 -10.14 54.45
C PHE A 617 -15.30 -11.25 53.90
N THR A 618 -14.72 -12.26 53.25
CA THR A 618 -15.49 -13.39 52.70
C THR A 618 -16.16 -14.21 53.80
N ARG A 619 -15.48 -14.46 54.92
CA ARG A 619 -16.05 -15.21 56.05
C ARG A 619 -17.22 -14.47 56.73
N ALA A 620 -17.14 -13.14 56.86
CA ALA A 620 -18.21 -12.36 57.46
C ALA A 620 -19.47 -12.35 56.58
N LEU A 621 -19.32 -12.19 55.26
CA LEU A 621 -20.43 -12.25 54.31
C LEU A 621 -21.07 -13.64 54.27
N GLU A 622 -20.27 -14.71 54.19
CA GLU A 622 -20.77 -16.08 54.22
C GLU A 622 -21.59 -16.36 55.49
N PHE A 623 -21.12 -15.89 56.65
CA PHE A 623 -21.84 -16.06 57.91
C PHE A 623 -23.19 -15.34 57.93
N ILE A 624 -23.24 -14.09 57.44
CA ILE A 624 -24.47 -13.28 57.40
C ILE A 624 -25.51 -13.96 56.51
N HIS A 625 -25.12 -14.31 55.27
CA HIS A 625 -26.00 -14.99 54.33
C HIS A 625 -26.48 -16.36 54.83
N LEU A 626 -25.58 -17.18 55.40
CA LEU A 626 -25.95 -18.48 55.95
C LEU A 626 -27.01 -18.34 57.06
N LYS A 627 -26.83 -17.36 57.95
CA LYS A 627 -27.77 -17.14 59.07
C LYS A 627 -29.10 -16.57 58.59
N SER A 628 -29.10 -15.64 57.63
CA SER A 628 -30.32 -15.11 56.99
C SER A 628 -31.11 -16.24 56.30
N ASN A 629 -30.45 -17.02 55.44
CA ASN A 629 -31.08 -18.13 54.73
C ASN A 629 -31.63 -19.21 55.67
N HIS A 630 -30.94 -19.50 56.77
CA HIS A 630 -31.44 -20.43 57.79
C HIS A 630 -32.74 -19.94 58.42
N VAL A 631 -32.84 -18.64 58.73
CA VAL A 631 -34.08 -18.06 59.27
C VAL A 631 -35.19 -18.11 58.22
N LEU A 632 -34.92 -17.69 56.97
CA LEU A 632 -35.91 -17.75 55.89
C LEU A 632 -36.44 -19.16 55.64
N ALA A 633 -35.58 -20.18 55.66
CA ALA A 633 -35.97 -21.57 55.45
C ALA A 633 -36.87 -22.13 56.58
N THR A 634 -36.76 -21.59 57.80
CA THR A 634 -37.55 -22.00 58.96
C THR A 634 -38.80 -21.13 59.18
N LEU A 635 -38.89 -19.98 58.52
CA LEU A 635 -39.94 -18.98 58.73
C LEU A 635 -41.23 -19.33 57.97
N LYS A 636 -42.37 -19.28 58.66
CA LYS A 636 -43.72 -19.43 58.10
C LYS A 636 -44.59 -18.24 58.49
N ILE A 637 -45.19 -17.59 57.50
CA ILE A 637 -46.10 -16.46 57.72
C ILE A 637 -47.53 -16.98 57.88
N VAL A 638 -48.24 -16.50 58.90
CA VAL A 638 -49.59 -16.97 59.22
C VAL A 638 -50.58 -15.81 59.30
N THR A 639 -51.77 -15.98 58.71
CA THR A 639 -52.84 -14.98 58.69
C THR A 639 -53.92 -15.29 59.73
N LYS A 640 -54.42 -14.25 60.41
CA LYS A 640 -55.62 -14.25 61.29
C LYS A 640 -55.60 -15.21 62.49
N GLN A 641 -54.94 -14.81 63.59
CA GLN A 641 -55.25 -15.33 64.92
C GLN A 641 -55.95 -14.25 65.75
N ASP A 642 -57.20 -14.48 66.18
CA ASP A 642 -57.95 -13.53 67.00
C ASP A 642 -57.51 -13.50 68.48
N ASN A 643 -56.58 -14.38 68.90
CA ASN A 643 -55.98 -14.40 70.25
C ASN A 643 -54.60 -15.08 70.29
N GLY A 644 -53.51 -14.31 70.34
CA GLY A 644 -52.13 -14.79 70.50
C GLY A 644 -51.18 -13.68 70.98
N LYS A 645 -50.12 -14.01 71.75
CA LYS A 645 -49.09 -13.05 72.15
C LYS A 645 -47.89 -13.14 71.20
N VAL A 646 -47.65 -12.07 70.43
CA VAL A 646 -46.44 -11.89 69.62
C VAL A 646 -45.31 -11.22 70.42
N ASP A 647 -44.07 -11.36 69.96
CA ASP A 647 -42.90 -10.68 70.51
C ASP A 647 -42.66 -9.27 69.90
N GLU A 648 -41.47 -8.72 70.12
CA GLU A 648 -41.08 -7.37 69.66
C GLU A 648 -41.01 -7.24 68.14
N LEU A 649 -40.76 -8.32 67.41
CA LEU A 649 -40.67 -8.33 65.93
C LEU A 649 -41.89 -8.97 65.26
N GLY A 650 -42.81 -9.57 66.04
CA GLY A 650 -44.05 -10.15 65.52
C GLY A 650 -44.07 -11.68 65.49
N PHE A 651 -43.09 -12.35 66.12
CA PHE A 651 -43.05 -13.81 66.21
C PHE A 651 -44.02 -14.33 67.29
N LEU A 652 -44.67 -15.46 67.02
CA LEU A 652 -45.58 -16.10 67.97
C LEU A 652 -44.79 -16.78 69.10
N LYS A 653 -45.12 -16.47 70.37
CA LYS A 653 -44.40 -17.02 71.54
C LYS A 653 -44.69 -18.51 71.84
N ASN A 654 -45.84 -19.03 71.41
CA ASN A 654 -46.28 -20.42 71.66
C ASN A 654 -46.85 -21.04 70.36
N PRO A 655 -46.02 -21.67 69.51
CA PRO A 655 -46.44 -22.17 68.19
C PRO A 655 -47.14 -23.54 68.21
N HIS A 656 -47.22 -24.24 69.35
CA HIS A 656 -47.79 -25.60 69.48
C HIS A 656 -49.32 -25.72 69.28
N GLN A 657 -49.98 -24.72 68.69
CA GLN A 657 -51.42 -24.74 68.41
C GLN A 657 -51.77 -25.15 66.97
N TYR A 658 -50.78 -25.56 66.15
CA TYR A 658 -50.99 -26.04 64.79
C TYR A 658 -50.63 -27.53 64.68
N ASP A 659 -51.59 -28.36 64.25
CA ASP A 659 -51.46 -29.84 64.19
C ASP A 659 -50.38 -30.34 63.22
N ASP A 660 -49.83 -29.48 62.34
CA ASP A 660 -48.76 -29.79 61.36
C ASP A 660 -47.47 -28.97 61.56
N ALA A 661 -47.19 -28.49 62.78
CA ALA A 661 -45.99 -27.69 63.05
C ALA A 661 -44.71 -28.55 63.12
N LEU A 662 -43.71 -28.22 62.30
CA LEU A 662 -42.36 -28.77 62.45
C LEU A 662 -41.68 -28.19 63.71
N PRO A 663 -40.88 -28.96 64.45
CA PRO A 663 -40.30 -28.51 65.73
C PRO A 663 -39.41 -27.26 65.63
N ASP A 664 -38.86 -27.00 64.44
CA ASP A 664 -37.92 -25.92 64.13
C ASP A 664 -38.55 -24.76 63.35
N ALA A 665 -39.85 -24.80 63.07
CA ALA A 665 -40.54 -23.73 62.35
C ALA A 665 -40.74 -22.48 63.22
N ILE A 666 -40.39 -21.32 62.68
CA ILE A 666 -40.60 -20.00 63.29
C ILE A 666 -41.82 -19.35 62.64
N TYR A 667 -42.81 -18.97 63.43
CA TYR A 667 -44.06 -18.40 62.91
C TYR A 667 -44.11 -16.89 63.09
N LEU A 668 -44.29 -16.18 61.98
CA LEU A 668 -44.41 -14.72 61.93
C LEU A 668 -45.86 -14.33 61.59
N GLU A 669 -46.44 -13.43 62.37
CA GLU A 669 -47.82 -12.99 62.16
C GLU A 669 -47.93 -12.01 60.99
N ASP A 670 -48.78 -12.33 60.01
CA ASP A 670 -49.20 -11.39 58.97
C ASP A 670 -50.21 -10.38 59.54
N SER A 671 -49.70 -9.28 60.07
CA SER A 671 -50.50 -8.16 60.56
C SER A 671 -49.87 -6.79 60.23
N PRO A 672 -50.69 -5.72 60.10
CA PRO A 672 -50.18 -4.37 59.94
C PRO A 672 -49.17 -3.95 61.02
N PHE A 673 -49.36 -4.42 62.26
CA PHE A 673 -48.47 -4.13 63.38
C PHE A 673 -47.11 -4.81 63.25
N THR A 674 -47.06 -6.04 62.77
CA THR A 674 -45.79 -6.74 62.49
C THR A 674 -45.01 -6.01 61.41
N VAL A 675 -45.66 -5.64 60.29
CA VAL A 675 -45.02 -4.87 59.21
C VAL A 675 -44.46 -3.54 59.75
N MET A 676 -45.22 -2.84 60.59
CA MET A 676 -44.76 -1.60 61.23
C MET A 676 -43.49 -1.83 62.07
N LYS A 677 -43.47 -2.86 62.92
CA LYS A 677 -42.32 -3.21 63.77
C LYS A 677 -41.07 -3.54 62.95
N LEU A 678 -41.23 -4.34 61.89
CA LEU A 678 -40.12 -4.71 61.01
C LEU A 678 -39.55 -3.50 60.27
N LYS A 679 -40.39 -2.58 59.79
CA LYS A 679 -39.95 -1.33 59.18
C LYS A 679 -39.22 -0.43 60.18
N HIS A 680 -39.71 -0.35 61.41
CA HIS A 680 -39.04 0.38 62.49
C HIS A 680 -37.65 -0.18 62.78
N TYR A 681 -37.52 -1.51 62.87
CA TYR A 681 -36.23 -2.17 63.05
C TYR A 681 -35.23 -1.81 61.94
N VAL A 682 -35.63 -1.91 60.67
CA VAL A 682 -34.77 -1.54 59.52
C VAL A 682 -34.34 -0.08 59.60
N SER A 683 -35.28 0.84 59.87
CA SER A 683 -34.98 2.27 59.94
C SER A 683 -34.02 2.62 61.09
N GLU A 684 -34.15 1.97 62.24
CA GLU A 684 -33.19 2.16 63.34
C GLU A 684 -31.80 1.62 63.00
N VAL A 685 -31.69 0.53 62.25
CA VAL A 685 -30.41 0.02 61.76
C VAL A 685 -29.78 1.04 60.83
N GLU A 686 -30.52 1.57 59.86
CA GLU A 686 -30.04 2.61 58.95
C GLU A 686 -29.51 3.84 59.70
N ALA A 687 -30.20 4.27 60.75
CA ALA A 687 -29.78 5.42 61.55
C ALA A 687 -28.53 5.13 62.41
N LYS A 688 -28.44 3.92 63.01
CA LYS A 688 -27.49 3.64 64.10
C LYS A 688 -26.37 2.65 63.74
N HIS A 689 -26.35 2.06 62.54
CA HIS A 689 -25.38 1.02 62.14
C HIS A 689 -23.91 1.41 62.32
N LYS A 690 -23.54 2.68 62.06
CA LYS A 690 -22.14 3.14 62.23
C LYS A 690 -21.71 3.11 63.69
N GLN A 691 -22.61 3.49 64.60
CA GLN A 691 -22.35 3.47 66.04
C GLN A 691 -22.38 2.03 66.58
N LEU A 692 -23.30 1.19 66.08
CA LEU A 692 -23.33 -0.23 66.42
C LEU A 692 -22.04 -0.94 66.02
N ARG A 693 -21.52 -0.63 64.83
CA ARG A 693 -20.23 -1.17 64.36
C ARG A 693 -19.07 -0.77 65.27
N SER A 694 -19.08 0.43 65.85
CA SER A 694 -18.00 0.86 66.74
C SER A 694 -18.16 0.35 68.18
N CYS A 695 -19.37 0.35 68.73
CA CYS A 695 -19.62 0.06 70.15
C CYS A 695 -19.88 -1.44 70.42
N SER A 696 -20.43 -2.17 69.46
CA SER A 696 -20.73 -3.61 69.60
C SER A 696 -20.65 -4.33 68.25
N PRO A 697 -19.44 -4.47 67.67
CA PRO A 697 -19.23 -5.05 66.34
C PRO A 697 -19.72 -6.48 66.20
N GLU A 698 -19.53 -7.32 67.22
CA GLU A 698 -20.00 -8.72 67.19
C GLU A 698 -21.53 -8.81 67.12
N PHE A 699 -22.23 -8.02 67.94
CA PHE A 699 -23.69 -7.93 67.87
C PHE A 699 -24.16 -7.42 66.50
N PHE A 700 -23.47 -6.43 65.94
CA PHE A 700 -23.79 -5.86 64.63
C PHE A 700 -23.66 -6.91 63.51
N PHE A 701 -22.52 -7.60 63.41
CA PHE A 701 -22.29 -8.57 62.33
C PHE A 701 -23.03 -9.90 62.54
N SER A 702 -23.19 -10.36 63.77
CA SER A 702 -23.75 -11.69 64.03
C SER A 702 -25.25 -11.69 64.29
N THR A 703 -25.86 -10.54 64.59
CA THR A 703 -27.28 -10.45 64.95
C THR A 703 -28.00 -9.39 64.14
N VAL A 704 -27.49 -8.15 64.10
CA VAL A 704 -28.21 -7.04 63.45
C VAL A 704 -28.29 -7.25 61.94
N LEU A 705 -27.15 -7.41 61.27
CA LEU A 705 -27.11 -7.55 59.81
C LEU A 705 -27.85 -8.79 59.28
N PRO A 706 -27.68 -10.00 59.83
CA PRO A 706 -28.46 -11.15 59.39
C PRO A 706 -29.97 -10.93 59.59
N THR A 707 -30.35 -10.23 60.67
CA THR A 707 -31.76 -9.95 60.94
C THR A 707 -32.34 -8.94 59.96
N THR A 708 -31.60 -7.88 59.66
CA THR A 708 -31.99 -6.90 58.64
C THR A 708 -32.14 -7.55 57.27
N GLU A 709 -31.21 -8.43 56.90
CA GLU A 709 -31.21 -9.09 55.59
C GLU A 709 -32.51 -9.89 55.36
N TRP A 710 -32.88 -10.80 56.26
CA TRP A 710 -34.12 -11.57 56.05
C TRP A 710 -35.38 -10.70 56.17
N ILE A 711 -35.38 -9.64 57.00
CA ILE A 711 -36.51 -8.71 57.11
C ILE A 711 -36.74 -7.98 55.78
N GLU A 712 -35.67 -7.46 55.17
CA GLU A 712 -35.78 -6.80 53.86
C GLU A 712 -36.27 -7.77 52.78
N THR A 713 -35.79 -9.03 52.81
CA THR A 713 -36.27 -10.08 51.90
C THR A 713 -37.78 -10.29 52.04
N ILE A 714 -38.31 -10.52 53.25
CA ILE A 714 -39.74 -10.83 53.41
C ILE A 714 -40.66 -9.61 53.22
N LEU A 715 -40.16 -8.39 53.37
CA LEU A 715 -40.90 -7.16 53.06
C LEU A 715 -40.93 -6.86 51.56
N TYR A 716 -39.97 -7.38 50.80
CA TYR A 716 -39.82 -7.18 49.36
C TYR A 716 -40.46 -8.30 48.54
N GLU A 717 -40.26 -9.55 48.94
CA GLU A 717 -40.98 -10.71 48.42
C GLU A 717 -42.43 -10.65 48.94
N ASP A 718 -43.45 -10.88 48.11
CA ASP A 718 -44.91 -10.79 48.42
C ASP A 718 -45.39 -11.80 49.50
N SER A 719 -44.62 -11.94 50.58
CA SER A 719 -44.77 -12.92 51.65
C SER A 719 -45.85 -12.48 52.65
N PHE A 720 -45.98 -11.17 52.87
CA PHE A 720 -47.10 -10.56 53.58
C PHE A 720 -48.24 -10.23 52.63
N CYS A 721 -49.49 -10.33 53.10
CA CYS A 721 -50.62 -9.88 52.32
C CYS A 721 -50.57 -8.36 52.05
N THR A 722 -51.08 -7.95 50.87
CA THR A 722 -51.01 -6.57 50.40
C THR A 722 -51.70 -5.59 51.36
N ALA A 723 -52.73 -6.04 52.08
CA ALA A 723 -53.43 -5.23 53.09
C ALA A 723 -52.52 -4.90 54.28
N SER A 724 -51.88 -5.92 54.88
CA SER A 724 -50.92 -5.71 55.99
C SER A 724 -49.74 -4.85 55.59
N LEU A 725 -49.20 -5.04 54.39
CA LEU A 725 -48.10 -4.21 53.89
C LEU A 725 -48.51 -2.73 53.77
N LYS A 726 -49.69 -2.46 53.19
CA LYS A 726 -50.17 -1.10 52.97
C LYS A 726 -50.54 -0.42 54.29
N GLU A 727 -51.33 -1.08 55.13
CA GLU A 727 -51.77 -0.55 56.42
C GLU A 727 -50.60 -0.43 57.40
N GLY A 728 -49.70 -1.41 57.46
CA GLY A 728 -48.52 -1.36 58.31
C GLY A 728 -47.53 -0.27 57.93
N THR A 729 -47.38 0.01 56.63
CA THR A 729 -46.59 1.17 56.16
C THR A 729 -47.22 2.49 56.60
N LEU A 730 -48.55 2.60 56.53
CA LEU A 730 -49.27 3.79 57.01
C LEU A 730 -49.12 3.96 58.52
N LEU A 731 -49.24 2.87 59.29
CA LEU A 731 -49.04 2.89 60.74
C LEU A 731 -47.61 3.32 61.11
N TYR A 732 -46.60 2.80 60.41
CA TYR A 732 -45.22 3.21 60.64
C TYR A 732 -45.02 4.71 60.39
N ASN A 733 -45.53 5.23 59.26
CA ASN A 733 -45.43 6.66 58.96
C ASN A 733 -46.18 7.54 59.97
N GLN A 734 -47.22 7.00 60.63
CA GLN A 734 -48.00 7.73 61.63
C GLN A 734 -47.32 7.72 63.01
N TYR A 735 -46.64 6.64 63.39
CA TYR A 735 -46.18 6.41 64.76
C TYR A 735 -44.66 6.27 64.93
N ASN A 736 -43.85 6.35 63.87
CA ASN A 736 -42.39 6.20 63.91
C ASN A 736 -41.70 7.03 65.02
N ASP A 737 -42.15 8.27 65.24
CA ASP A 737 -41.56 9.21 66.20
C ASP A 737 -41.78 8.81 67.67
N ILE A 738 -42.72 7.90 67.94
CA ILE A 738 -43.06 7.46 69.30
C ILE A 738 -42.75 5.97 69.55
N LEU A 739 -42.22 5.24 68.56
CA LEU A 739 -41.85 3.84 68.72
C LEU A 739 -40.58 3.69 69.60
N PRO A 740 -40.53 2.67 70.47
CA PRO A 740 -39.39 2.48 71.38
C PRO A 740 -38.12 2.10 70.59
N PRO A 741 -36.93 2.54 71.03
CA PRO A 741 -35.70 2.23 70.33
C PRO A 741 -35.19 0.81 70.64
N HIS A 742 -34.81 0.05 69.60
CA HIS A 742 -34.34 -1.33 69.69
C HIS A 742 -32.91 -1.45 70.24
N PHE A 743 -32.04 -0.48 69.93
CA PHE A 743 -30.59 -0.66 70.11
C PHE A 743 -29.95 0.16 71.23
N THR A 744 -30.71 0.95 71.98
CA THR A 744 -30.17 1.92 72.96
C THR A 744 -29.26 1.25 74.00
N HIS A 745 -29.60 0.04 74.45
CA HIS A 745 -28.83 -0.73 75.44
C HIS A 745 -27.50 -1.33 74.91
N LYS A 746 -27.27 -1.28 73.58
CA LYS A 746 -26.03 -1.74 72.92
C LYS A 746 -25.16 -0.59 72.42
N LEU A 747 -25.62 0.64 72.60
CA LEU A 747 -24.98 1.87 72.11
C LEU A 747 -24.34 2.69 73.23
N THR A 748 -24.72 2.42 74.48
CA THR A 748 -23.95 2.77 75.69
C THR A 748 -22.90 1.72 75.97
#